data_AF-A0A7C5QV14-F1
#
_entry.id   AF-A0A7C5QV14-F1
#
_cell.length_a   1.000
_cell.length_b   1.000
_cell.length_c   1.000
_cell.angle_alpha   90.00
_cell.angle_beta   90.00
_cell.angle_gamma   90.00
#
_symmetry.space_group_name_H-M   'P 1'
#
loop_
_entity.id
_entity.type
_entity.pdbx_description
1 polymer ?
#
loop_
_entity_poly.entity_id
_entity_poly.type
_entity_poly.pdbx_seq_one_letter_code
_entity_poly.pdbx_strand_id
1 'polypeptide(L)'
;MMLSLAVLTPLLSVLLAADVAPEMSGTLPPIPEKFRRVRGGDSATVAWAVADAPYRAVVVVGSAPTIPEAGVAIEMPEFGATLPDLADVVLLNKKGEPQPIARLYRGEGKRALVLAKELDPKEVYYLYFGGGKKRETPQWTPQVLSLLMQTRRMSGAGPFQNVGEIENAWSQSAPDEGMGFVSYIHHALNPYGESRKFLSRYTGYLVTKGMKQITLFTQSCDASFVLVNGQYVLGWPGVHRGEATQKTVPQKTVPVSGPFTRIDYYHAKGDDTNQAAMVLGWVQNKQYTVIPYDAWVHAGMGNITRFEGQEGRPAPVPNVSFNSYIGYNDAWYYETTFWMPTPPPPDWVAEWQFDDGMVRTGPLFTRILVSYAPQKVTLRLKRGQEVLQGYRLFQPPEGVVAASINRPGDTERYAQSLGQDDPTHLSLPTLRNYAFFLAAYGTLQQAARVAEAYVKKSSDLKDPVWADAQVVRIRAMAQTNPQQALTELRQTAPGVRVLQAAKFDQLEADLLVFCLRDLTAVGRIEQMIGTAKDRNIAQLMRVRLGDLYRLNGRFAEAIEKYRAAQKTVTDATGGRKLPAQDEAFALSVSEALANGEREEAQKRLEEWEISHPMAKLNTSFLVLRAQWLIQVGRWREALGELDSFRGFNPESPYLVDADFYRARALWELGNKDQARQIWAEIARQYPKHPLASQSDELARQP
;
A
#
# COMPACT_ATOMS: atom_id res chain seq x y z
N MET A 1 -16.02 -9.55 -20.75
CA MET A 1 -16.59 -9.30 -22.08
C MET A 1 -15.94 -8.04 -22.63
N MET A 2 -14.80 -8.20 -23.32
CA MET A 2 -14.00 -7.10 -23.88
C MET A 2 -14.51 -6.79 -25.28
N LEU A 3 -14.93 -5.56 -25.52
CA LEU A 3 -15.25 -5.05 -26.86
C LEU A 3 -14.23 -3.96 -27.22
N SER A 4 -13.58 -4.21 -28.35
CA SER A 4 -12.56 -3.42 -29.03
C SER A 4 -12.97 -1.96 -29.27
N LEU A 5 -12.21 -1.01 -28.71
CA LEU A 5 -12.19 0.39 -29.15
C LEU A 5 -11.20 0.53 -30.31
N ALA A 6 -11.71 0.63 -31.53
CA ALA A 6 -10.95 1.14 -32.66
C ALA A 6 -11.90 1.97 -33.53
N VAL A 7 -11.74 3.30 -33.43
CA VAL A 7 -12.05 4.39 -34.39
C VAL A 7 -12.15 5.67 -33.54
N LEU A 8 -11.06 6.42 -33.41
CA LEU A 8 -11.04 7.78 -32.84
C LEU A 8 -10.01 8.65 -33.60
N THR A 9 -10.47 9.85 -33.92
CA THR A 9 -9.95 10.90 -34.80
C THR A 9 -8.66 11.58 -34.29
N PRO A 10 -7.92 12.34 -35.14
CA PRO A 10 -6.50 12.70 -34.90
C PRO A 10 -6.25 13.80 -33.86
N LEU A 11 -7.26 14.24 -33.09
CA LEU A 11 -7.06 15.21 -32.01
C LEU A 11 -6.66 14.55 -30.68
N LEU A 12 -7.02 13.28 -30.48
CA LEU A 12 -6.55 12.53 -29.32
C LEU A 12 -5.03 12.33 -29.38
N SER A 13 -4.45 12.16 -30.56
CA SER A 13 -3.01 11.90 -30.73
C SER A 13 -2.10 13.10 -30.44
N VAL A 14 -2.62 14.33 -30.36
CA VAL A 14 -1.83 15.54 -30.04
C VAL A 14 -2.04 15.98 -28.59
N LEU A 15 -3.10 15.53 -27.92
CA LEU A 15 -3.38 15.82 -26.51
C LEU A 15 -3.12 14.62 -25.57
N LEU A 16 -3.11 13.37 -26.08
CA LEU A 16 -2.68 12.17 -25.33
C LEU A 16 -1.23 11.75 -25.64
N ALA A 17 -0.56 12.35 -26.62
CA ALA A 17 0.89 12.15 -26.80
C ALA A 17 1.74 13.00 -25.84
N ALA A 18 1.09 13.72 -24.92
CA ALA A 18 1.71 14.23 -23.71
C ALA A 18 1.39 13.30 -22.53
N ASP A 19 1.62 11.99 -22.69
CA ASP A 19 2.17 11.17 -21.59
C ASP A 19 3.63 11.62 -21.35
N VAL A 20 3.80 12.92 -21.08
CA VAL A 20 4.74 13.35 -20.08
C VAL A 20 3.93 13.25 -18.80
N ALA A 21 3.79 12.01 -18.29
CA ALA A 21 3.92 11.88 -16.84
C ALA A 21 5.09 12.81 -16.48
N PRO A 22 4.95 13.74 -15.52
CA PRO A 22 6.15 14.41 -15.03
C PRO A 22 7.16 13.29 -14.80
N GLU A 23 8.39 13.46 -15.27
CA GLU A 23 9.51 12.61 -14.86
C GLU A 23 9.60 12.70 -13.32
N MET A 24 8.70 12.03 -12.63
CA MET A 24 8.87 11.38 -11.37
C MET A 24 9.74 10.20 -11.75
N SER A 25 11.02 10.50 -12.06
CA SER A 25 12.02 9.49 -12.38
C SER A 25 11.91 8.41 -11.31
N GLY A 26 11.52 7.21 -11.74
CA GLY A 26 11.27 6.02 -10.93
C GLY A 26 12.50 5.43 -10.26
N THR A 27 13.39 6.28 -9.76
CA THR A 27 14.18 5.95 -8.58
C THR A 27 13.29 6.19 -7.38
N LEU A 28 13.31 5.30 -6.37
CA LEU A 28 12.95 5.65 -4.98
C LEU A 28 13.34 7.11 -4.76
N PRO A 29 12.54 8.00 -4.12
CA PRO A 29 13.20 9.17 -3.55
C PRO A 29 14.33 8.57 -2.70
N PRO A 30 15.62 8.80 -3.04
CA PRO A 30 16.65 8.47 -2.09
C PRO A 30 16.22 9.17 -0.80
N ILE A 31 16.53 8.61 0.38
CA ILE A 31 16.63 9.44 1.58
C ILE A 31 17.32 10.72 1.10
N PRO A 32 16.65 11.89 1.05
CA PRO A 32 17.03 12.87 0.05
C PRO A 32 18.50 13.18 0.20
N GLU A 33 19.30 13.04 -0.86
CA GLU A 33 20.76 13.18 -0.77
C GLU A 33 21.15 14.57 -0.21
N LYS A 34 20.22 15.53 -0.29
CA LYS A 34 20.22 16.82 0.40
C LYS A 34 20.24 16.79 1.94
N PHE A 35 20.09 15.63 2.58
CA PHE A 35 20.30 15.41 4.02
C PHE A 35 21.67 14.79 4.35
N ARG A 36 22.49 14.50 3.33
CA ARG A 36 23.90 14.13 3.49
C ARG A 36 24.65 15.41 3.87
N ARG A 37 24.75 15.66 5.19
CA ARG A 37 25.50 16.76 5.84
C ARG A 37 25.79 17.94 4.91
N VAL A 38 24.93 18.96 4.90
CA VAL A 38 25.46 20.32 4.70
C VAL A 38 26.57 20.45 5.74
N ARG A 39 27.83 20.44 5.30
CA ARG A 39 28.99 20.59 6.18
C ARG A 39 28.72 21.82 7.02
N GLY A 40 28.75 21.64 8.34
CA GLY A 40 28.55 22.71 9.31
C GLY A 40 29.52 23.84 9.04
N GLY A 41 29.06 24.83 8.28
CA GLY A 41 29.60 26.17 8.32
C GLY A 41 28.97 26.84 9.52
N ASP A 42 29.79 27.09 10.54
CA ASP A 42 29.60 27.99 11.69
C ASP A 42 28.18 28.54 11.87
N SER A 43 27.27 27.73 12.42
CA SER A 43 26.03 28.26 12.99
C SER A 43 26.32 28.69 14.43
N ALA A 44 26.81 29.91 14.61
CA ALA A 44 26.59 30.60 15.88
C ALA A 44 25.08 30.50 16.17
N THR A 45 24.73 29.88 17.30
CA THR A 45 23.33 29.68 17.69
C THR A 45 22.66 31.04 17.86
N VAL A 46 21.85 31.44 16.87
CA VAL A 46 21.05 32.67 16.96
C VAL A 46 20.11 32.53 18.14
N ALA A 47 20.16 33.50 19.06
CA ALA A 47 19.35 33.53 20.27
C ALA A 47 17.86 33.36 19.94
N TRP A 48 17.12 32.75 20.88
CA TRP A 48 15.70 32.51 20.71
C TRP A 48 14.93 33.83 20.84
N ALA A 49 14.51 34.39 19.72
CA ALA A 49 13.98 35.76 19.67
C ALA A 49 12.52 35.87 20.11
N VAL A 50 11.77 34.77 20.12
CA VAL A 50 10.35 34.80 20.53
C VAL A 50 10.10 33.83 21.68
N ALA A 51 10.08 34.39 22.88
CA ALA A 51 10.18 33.65 24.15
C ALA A 51 9.07 32.62 24.39
N ASP A 52 7.89 32.81 23.81
CA ASP A 52 6.76 31.90 23.97
C ASP A 52 6.56 30.94 22.78
N ALA A 53 7.34 31.05 21.69
CA ALA A 53 7.30 30.04 20.63
C ALA A 53 8.12 28.82 21.04
N PRO A 54 7.52 27.64 21.19
CA PRO A 54 8.26 26.41 21.50
C PRO A 54 9.09 25.92 20.32
N TYR A 55 8.76 26.33 19.08
CA TYR A 55 9.41 25.81 17.87
C TYR A 55 9.80 26.93 16.90
N ARG A 56 10.85 26.67 16.11
CA ARG A 56 11.17 27.44 14.90
C ARG A 56 11.64 26.53 13.77
N ALA A 57 11.29 26.91 12.53
CA ALA A 57 11.86 26.33 11.32
C ALA A 57 12.95 27.24 10.77
N VAL A 58 14.07 26.66 10.33
CA VAL A 58 15.17 27.41 9.74
C VAL A 58 15.03 27.41 8.21
N VAL A 59 14.79 28.59 7.65
CA VAL A 59 14.41 28.80 6.26
C VAL A 59 15.54 29.47 5.49
N VAL A 60 15.83 28.94 4.30
CA VAL A 60 16.70 29.58 3.31
C VAL A 60 15.95 29.73 2.00
N VAL A 61 16.25 30.76 1.20
CA VAL A 61 15.63 30.90 -0.12
C VAL A 61 16.29 29.91 -1.08
N GLY A 62 15.50 28.98 -1.60
CA GLY A 62 15.92 28.00 -2.61
C GLY A 62 15.84 28.54 -4.03
N SER A 63 14.83 29.34 -4.34
CA SER A 63 14.67 29.99 -5.64
C SER A 63 14.05 31.37 -5.51
N ALA A 64 14.45 32.29 -6.38
CA ALA A 64 13.87 33.62 -6.46
C ALA A 64 12.50 33.59 -7.16
N PRO A 65 11.57 34.49 -6.80
CA PRO A 65 10.32 34.65 -7.55
C PRO A 65 10.54 35.25 -8.94
N THR A 66 9.55 35.10 -9.82
CA THR A 66 9.52 35.79 -11.13
C THR A 66 9.59 37.31 -10.96
N ILE A 67 8.91 37.84 -9.95
CA ILE A 67 8.97 39.25 -9.53
C ILE A 67 8.97 39.35 -8.00
N PRO A 68 9.60 40.36 -7.39
CA PRO A 68 9.67 40.49 -5.93
C PRO A 68 8.30 40.44 -5.23
N GLU A 69 7.27 41.00 -5.86
CA GLU A 69 5.91 41.08 -5.33
C GLU A 69 5.20 39.73 -5.23
N ALA A 70 5.68 38.71 -5.95
CA ALA A 70 5.16 37.34 -5.86
C ALA A 70 5.66 36.60 -4.62
N GLY A 71 6.64 37.15 -3.90
CA GLY A 71 7.15 36.63 -2.63
C GLY A 71 7.82 35.26 -2.72
N VAL A 72 8.19 34.73 -1.56
CA VAL A 72 8.81 33.41 -1.38
C VAL A 72 7.86 32.52 -0.58
N ALA A 73 7.41 31.42 -1.19
CA ALA A 73 6.55 30.44 -0.58
C ALA A 73 7.32 29.59 0.44
N ILE A 74 6.81 29.50 1.67
CA ILE A 74 7.38 28.65 2.72
C ILE A 74 6.29 27.67 3.14
N GLU A 75 6.52 26.39 2.89
CA GLU A 75 5.64 25.31 3.30
C GLU A 75 6.26 24.57 4.49
N MET A 76 5.50 24.43 5.57
CA MET A 76 5.90 23.67 6.76
C MET A 76 4.87 22.58 7.09
N PRO A 77 5.29 21.41 7.60
CA PRO A 77 4.36 20.47 8.21
C PRO A 77 3.62 21.15 9.38
N GLU A 78 2.30 21.06 9.39
CA GLU A 78 1.47 21.48 10.52
C GLU A 78 1.25 20.22 11.36
N PHE A 79 1.68 20.25 12.62
CA PHE A 79 1.63 19.09 13.50
C PHE A 79 0.80 19.33 14.76
N GLY A 80 -0.22 20.18 14.64
CA GLY A 80 -1.11 20.58 15.73
C GLY A 80 -0.53 21.66 16.65
N ALA A 81 0.50 22.38 16.20
CA ALA A 81 1.17 23.40 17.01
C ALA A 81 0.58 24.79 16.80
N THR A 82 0.07 25.10 15.61
CA THR A 82 -0.29 26.47 15.22
C THR A 82 -1.74 26.84 15.55
N LEU A 83 -2.02 28.14 15.69
CA LEU A 83 -3.39 28.65 15.76
C LEU A 83 -4.13 28.45 14.41
N PRO A 84 -5.47 28.31 14.41
CA PRO A 84 -6.26 28.08 13.19
C PRO A 84 -6.02 29.09 12.05
N ASP A 85 -5.73 30.34 12.38
CA ASP A 85 -5.47 31.43 11.44
C ASP A 85 -3.97 31.71 11.22
N LEU A 86 -3.09 30.86 11.76
CA LEU A 86 -1.63 31.04 11.78
C LEU A 86 -1.18 32.36 12.42
N ALA A 87 -2.01 32.98 13.27
CA ALA A 87 -1.68 34.26 13.90
C ALA A 87 -0.47 34.16 14.84
N ASP A 88 -0.10 32.97 15.31
CA ASP A 88 1.09 32.71 16.12
C ASP A 88 2.37 32.50 15.31
N VAL A 89 2.28 32.58 13.98
CA VAL A 89 3.42 32.44 13.07
C VAL A 89 4.05 33.80 12.80
N VAL A 90 5.39 33.88 12.94
CA VAL A 90 6.21 35.05 12.60
C VAL A 90 7.53 34.62 11.96
N LEU A 91 7.95 35.34 10.92
CA LEU A 91 9.23 35.13 10.25
C LEU A 91 10.20 36.22 10.67
N LEU A 92 11.37 35.85 11.19
CA LEU A 92 12.44 36.78 11.58
C LEU A 92 13.69 36.53 10.74
N ASN A 93 14.48 37.58 10.46
CA ASN A 93 15.83 37.40 9.93
C ASN A 93 16.83 37.08 11.06
N LYS A 94 18.11 36.92 10.72
CA LYS A 94 19.19 36.65 11.70
C LYS A 94 19.38 37.73 12.79
N LYS A 95 18.90 38.95 12.55
CA LYS A 95 18.95 40.08 13.50
C LYS A 95 17.72 40.12 14.43
N GLY A 96 16.75 39.22 14.23
CA GLY A 96 15.49 39.23 14.97
C GLY A 96 14.45 40.21 14.42
N GLU A 97 14.69 40.80 13.23
CA GLU A 97 13.76 41.76 12.62
C GLU A 97 12.63 41.03 11.90
N PRO A 98 11.35 41.37 12.15
CA PRO A 98 10.21 40.69 11.56
C PRO A 98 10.05 40.99 10.08
N GLN A 99 9.82 39.94 9.30
CA GLN A 99 9.57 40.00 7.86
C GLN A 99 8.06 39.98 7.56
N PRO A 100 7.59 40.72 6.55
CA PRO A 100 6.19 40.67 6.15
C PRO A 100 5.83 39.29 5.59
N ILE A 101 4.76 38.69 6.11
CA ILE A 101 4.23 37.41 5.64
C ILE A 101 2.73 37.48 5.39
N ALA A 102 2.27 36.80 4.34
CA ALA A 102 0.87 36.49 4.11
C ALA A 102 0.62 35.02 4.49
N ARG A 103 -0.40 34.79 5.32
CA ARG A 103 -0.80 33.46 5.80
C ARG A 103 -1.84 32.91 4.83
N LEU A 104 -1.47 31.94 4.00
CA LEU A 104 -2.32 31.50 2.88
C LEU A 104 -3.20 30.31 3.26
N TYR A 105 -2.63 29.30 3.93
CA TYR A 105 -3.34 28.06 4.22
C TYR A 105 -2.84 27.39 5.49
N ARG A 106 -3.78 26.83 6.25
CA ARG A 106 -3.53 25.88 7.33
C ARG A 106 -4.41 24.66 7.13
N GLY A 107 -3.79 23.53 6.86
CA GLY A 107 -4.39 22.22 7.01
C GLY A 107 -3.95 21.64 8.35
N GLU A 108 -4.84 21.58 9.32
CA GLU A 108 -4.56 21.00 10.64
C GLU A 108 -3.99 19.58 10.53
N GLY A 109 -2.85 19.34 11.19
CA GLY A 109 -2.14 18.06 11.10
C GLY A 109 -1.59 17.74 9.70
N LYS A 110 -1.74 18.62 8.71
CA LYS A 110 -1.21 18.47 7.35
C LYS A 110 -0.05 19.44 7.17
N ARG A 111 -0.32 20.63 6.63
CA ARG A 111 0.70 21.63 6.30
C ARG A 111 0.17 23.04 6.49
N ALA A 112 1.09 23.96 6.71
CA ALA A 112 0.85 25.39 6.66
C ALA A 112 1.66 25.99 5.50
N LEU A 113 1.04 26.94 4.80
CA LEU A 113 1.64 27.67 3.69
C LEU A 113 1.60 29.17 4.01
N VAL A 114 2.77 29.78 4.02
CA VAL A 114 2.92 31.24 4.12
C VAL A 114 3.71 31.75 2.92
N LEU A 115 3.50 33.01 2.58
CA LEU A 115 4.27 33.73 1.57
C LEU A 115 5.04 34.85 2.28
N ALA A 116 6.33 34.96 2.02
CA ALA A 116 7.17 35.99 2.61
C ALA A 116 7.59 37.03 1.56
N LYS A 117 7.59 38.31 1.93
CA LYS A 117 7.95 39.41 1.03
C LYS A 117 9.47 39.58 0.96
N GLU A 118 10.03 39.67 -0.26
CA GLU A 118 11.39 40.19 -0.53
C GLU A 118 12.53 39.57 0.32
N LEU A 119 12.59 38.24 0.43
CA LEU A 119 13.68 37.57 1.14
C LEU A 119 15.01 37.61 0.35
N ASP A 120 16.11 37.94 1.04
CA ASP A 120 17.47 37.88 0.52
C ASP A 120 17.95 36.42 0.46
N PRO A 121 18.34 35.90 -0.72
CA PRO A 121 18.79 34.52 -0.86
C PRO A 121 20.11 34.18 -0.15
N LYS A 122 20.85 35.19 0.32
CA LYS A 122 22.09 35.00 1.10
C LYS A 122 21.85 34.96 2.60
N GLU A 123 20.62 35.20 3.06
CA GLU A 123 20.28 35.19 4.47
C GLU A 123 19.58 33.90 4.92
N VAL A 124 19.66 33.66 6.22
CA VAL A 124 18.91 32.61 6.92
C VAL A 124 17.80 33.28 7.71
N TYR A 125 16.60 32.73 7.59
CA TYR A 125 15.40 33.19 8.27
C TYR A 125 14.91 32.14 9.27
N TYR A 126 14.15 32.60 10.26
CA TYR A 126 13.62 31.79 11.34
C TYR A 126 12.12 31.99 11.44
N LEU A 127 11.35 30.95 11.10
CA LEU A 127 9.90 30.95 11.20
C LEU A 127 9.51 30.38 12.56
N TYR A 128 9.09 31.23 13.50
CA TYR A 128 8.66 30.83 14.84
C TYR A 128 7.16 30.56 14.86
N PHE A 129 6.74 29.55 15.61
CA PHE A 129 5.33 29.14 15.72
C PHE A 129 5.08 28.32 17.00
N GLY A 130 3.81 28.07 17.32
CA GLY A 130 3.40 27.19 18.42
C GLY A 130 3.12 27.89 19.75
N GLY A 131 3.23 29.23 19.81
CA GLY A 131 3.14 29.98 21.06
C GLY A 131 1.71 30.22 21.56
N GLY A 132 0.69 29.85 20.78
CA GLY A 132 -0.72 30.00 21.16
C GLY A 132 -1.20 31.45 21.31
N LYS A 133 -0.39 32.42 20.90
CA LYS A 133 -0.71 33.85 20.95
C LYS A 133 -0.51 34.50 19.59
N LYS A 134 -1.43 35.39 19.24
CA LYS A 134 -1.33 36.23 18.05
C LYS A 134 -0.09 37.11 18.10
N ARG A 135 0.59 37.23 16.96
CA ARG A 135 1.83 37.99 16.80
C ARG A 135 1.61 39.17 15.87
N GLU A 136 2.23 40.28 16.24
CA GLU A 136 2.33 41.43 15.36
C GLU A 136 3.39 41.15 14.30
N THR A 137 2.97 41.21 13.05
CA THR A 137 3.84 41.07 11.88
C THR A 137 3.55 42.24 10.93
N PRO A 138 4.57 42.77 10.23
CA PRO A 138 4.34 43.75 9.18
C PRO A 138 3.24 43.27 8.24
N GLN A 139 2.20 44.09 8.07
CA GLN A 139 1.05 43.73 7.24
C GLN A 139 1.48 43.75 5.78
N TRP A 140 1.19 42.66 5.07
CA TRP A 140 1.43 42.57 3.64
C TRP A 140 0.40 41.66 2.99
N THR A 141 -0.21 42.18 1.93
CA THR A 141 -1.09 41.41 1.04
C THR A 141 -0.41 41.33 -0.32
N PRO A 142 -0.12 40.13 -0.84
CA PRO A 142 0.49 39.96 -2.15
C PRO A 142 -0.42 40.55 -3.23
N GLN A 143 0.13 41.45 -4.04
CA GLN A 143 -0.60 42.12 -5.11
C GLN A 143 -0.61 41.30 -6.40
N VAL A 144 0.41 40.47 -6.60
CA VAL A 144 0.55 39.55 -7.71
C VAL A 144 0.83 38.17 -7.14
N LEU A 145 -0.08 37.23 -7.36
CA LEU A 145 0.04 35.86 -6.86
C LEU A 145 0.57 34.94 -7.95
N SER A 146 1.42 34.01 -7.55
CA SER A 146 1.63 32.80 -8.34
C SER A 146 0.36 31.96 -8.40
N LEU A 147 0.28 31.05 -9.37
CA LEU A 147 -0.89 30.22 -9.61
C LEU A 147 -1.18 29.33 -8.39
N LEU A 148 -2.12 29.77 -7.57
CA LEU A 148 -2.53 29.13 -6.33
C LEU A 148 -3.79 28.30 -6.59
N MET A 149 -3.73 27.00 -6.31
CA MET A 149 -4.88 26.11 -6.33
C MET A 149 -5.39 25.88 -4.92
N GLN A 150 -6.71 25.94 -4.74
CA GLN A 150 -7.42 25.61 -3.52
C GLN A 150 -8.50 24.58 -3.85
N THR A 151 -8.75 23.64 -2.93
CA THR A 151 -9.73 22.57 -3.10
C THR A 151 -10.62 22.44 -1.87
N ARG A 152 -11.88 22.09 -2.11
CA ARG A 152 -12.87 21.87 -1.05
C ARG A 152 -13.73 20.66 -1.35
N ARG A 153 -14.15 19.96 -0.31
CA ARG A 153 -15.13 18.89 -0.44
C ARG A 153 -16.50 19.47 -0.75
N MET A 154 -17.15 18.93 -1.77
CA MET A 154 -18.47 19.36 -2.15
C MET A 154 -19.54 18.56 -1.38
N SER A 155 -20.47 19.26 -0.71
CA SER A 155 -21.49 18.65 0.17
C SER A 155 -22.79 18.25 -0.55
N GLY A 156 -23.00 18.68 -1.79
CA GLY A 156 -24.18 18.36 -2.59
C GLY A 156 -23.91 18.42 -4.09
N ALA A 157 -24.84 17.90 -4.91
CA ALA A 157 -24.77 18.01 -6.36
C ALA A 157 -25.48 19.29 -6.83
N GLY A 158 -24.85 20.05 -7.71
CA GLY A 158 -25.44 21.22 -8.34
C GLY A 158 -25.45 21.08 -9.87
N PRO A 159 -26.37 21.75 -10.58
CA PRO A 159 -26.33 21.79 -12.03
C PRO A 159 -25.17 22.65 -12.55
N PHE A 160 -24.54 23.47 -11.70
CA PHE A 160 -23.35 24.32 -11.97
C PHE A 160 -23.41 25.02 -13.33
N GLN A 161 -24.45 25.82 -13.55
CA GLN A 161 -24.74 26.48 -14.81
C GLN A 161 -24.06 27.84 -14.96
N ASN A 162 -23.61 28.44 -13.86
CA ASN A 162 -23.00 29.77 -13.85
C ASN A 162 -22.03 29.95 -12.66
N VAL A 163 -21.27 31.04 -12.68
CA VAL A 163 -20.29 31.41 -11.64
C VAL A 163 -20.96 31.56 -10.26
N GLY A 164 -22.16 32.12 -10.19
CA GLY A 164 -22.86 32.33 -8.92
C GLY A 164 -23.20 31.00 -8.21
N GLU A 165 -23.56 29.97 -8.97
CA GLU A 165 -23.83 28.64 -8.41
C GLU A 165 -22.57 27.97 -7.83
N ILE A 166 -21.43 28.07 -8.51
CA ILE A 166 -20.18 27.50 -7.99
C ILE A 166 -19.64 28.29 -6.80
N GLU A 167 -19.79 29.62 -6.78
CA GLU A 167 -19.44 30.46 -5.64
C GLU A 167 -20.35 30.18 -4.43
N ASN A 168 -21.64 29.95 -4.67
CA ASN A 168 -22.56 29.51 -3.63
C ASN A 168 -22.21 28.11 -3.09
N ALA A 169 -21.87 27.16 -3.97
CA ALA A 169 -21.39 25.85 -3.53
C ALA A 169 -20.08 25.97 -2.74
N TRP A 170 -19.20 26.87 -3.14
CA TRP A 170 -17.94 27.15 -2.44
C TRP A 170 -18.17 27.72 -1.04
N SER A 171 -19.12 28.64 -0.86
CA SER A 171 -19.43 29.22 0.45
C SER A 171 -20.10 28.22 1.41
N GLN A 172 -20.82 27.24 0.88
CA GLN A 172 -21.49 26.17 1.64
C GLN A 172 -20.62 24.93 1.88
N SER A 173 -19.48 24.82 1.20
CA SER A 173 -18.58 23.68 1.32
C SER A 173 -17.82 23.64 2.66
N ALA A 174 -17.34 22.45 3.02
CA ALA A 174 -16.49 22.24 4.19
C ALA A 174 -15.18 23.06 4.10
N PRO A 175 -14.41 23.17 5.20
CA PRO A 175 -13.08 23.77 5.16
C PRO A 175 -12.19 23.14 4.07
N ASP A 176 -11.18 23.90 3.65
CA ASP A 176 -10.24 23.53 2.59
C ASP A 176 -9.64 22.14 2.78
N GLU A 177 -9.76 21.29 1.76
CA GLU A 177 -9.07 19.99 1.72
C GLU A 177 -7.56 20.20 1.56
N GLY A 178 -7.18 21.19 0.75
CA GLY A 178 -5.81 21.70 0.61
C GLY A 178 -5.68 22.90 -0.32
N MET A 179 -4.55 23.59 -0.20
CA MET A 179 -4.19 24.74 -1.02
C MET A 179 -2.67 24.84 -1.24
N GLY A 180 -2.22 25.04 -2.48
CA GLY A 180 -0.81 25.25 -2.81
C GLY A 180 -0.57 25.75 -4.22
N PHE A 181 0.65 26.20 -4.49
CA PHE A 181 1.06 26.67 -5.81
C PHE A 181 1.18 25.51 -6.80
N VAL A 182 0.71 25.70 -8.02
CA VAL A 182 0.75 24.70 -9.10
C VAL A 182 1.35 25.32 -10.36
N SER A 183 1.95 24.48 -11.20
CA SER A 183 2.66 24.93 -12.39
C SER A 183 1.75 25.40 -13.53
N TYR A 184 0.55 24.85 -13.62
CA TYR A 184 -0.42 25.08 -14.70
C TYR A 184 -1.81 24.60 -14.26
N ILE A 185 -2.84 24.93 -15.05
CA ILE A 185 -4.18 24.36 -14.88
C ILE A 185 -4.33 23.25 -15.92
N HIS A 186 -3.87 22.06 -15.56
CA HIS A 186 -3.96 20.83 -16.35
C HIS A 186 -3.86 19.64 -15.40
N HIS A 187 -4.98 19.35 -14.73
CA HIS A 187 -5.07 18.31 -13.71
C HIS A 187 -6.21 17.35 -14.06
N ALA A 188 -5.96 16.05 -13.90
CA ALA A 188 -6.98 15.02 -14.09
C ALA A 188 -7.60 14.55 -12.76
N LEU A 189 -7.20 15.17 -11.64
CA LEU A 189 -7.30 14.64 -10.29
C LEU A 189 -7.31 15.78 -9.25
N ASN A 190 -7.80 15.53 -8.03
CA ASN A 190 -7.67 16.42 -6.88
C ASN A 190 -6.34 16.16 -6.15
N PRO A 191 -5.33 17.05 -6.23
CA PRO A 191 -4.02 16.81 -5.63
C PRO A 191 -4.00 16.85 -4.09
N TYR A 192 -5.09 17.28 -3.45
CA TYR A 192 -5.14 17.48 -2.00
C TYR A 192 -6.23 16.67 -1.28
N GLY A 193 -7.01 15.88 -2.03
CA GLY A 193 -8.23 15.26 -1.54
C GLY A 193 -8.72 14.16 -2.46
N GLU A 194 -9.98 13.76 -2.29
CA GLU A 194 -10.60 12.76 -3.17
C GLU A 194 -11.10 13.42 -4.46
N SER A 195 -10.88 12.73 -5.59
CA SER A 195 -11.17 13.23 -6.95
C SER A 195 -12.64 13.09 -7.40
N ARG A 196 -13.55 12.62 -6.52
CA ARG A 196 -14.95 12.32 -6.88
C ARG A 196 -15.91 13.51 -6.78
N LYS A 197 -15.95 14.19 -5.62
CA LYS A 197 -16.86 15.32 -5.37
C LYS A 197 -16.12 16.46 -4.70
N PHE A 198 -15.59 17.36 -5.52
CA PHE A 198 -14.79 18.47 -5.03
C PHE A 198 -14.97 19.71 -5.88
N LEU A 199 -14.68 20.85 -5.26
CA LEU A 199 -14.53 22.12 -5.92
C LEU A 199 -13.05 22.45 -5.99
N SER A 200 -12.61 23.03 -7.10
CA SER A 200 -11.28 23.63 -7.21
C SER A 200 -11.36 25.08 -7.66
N ARG A 201 -10.51 25.91 -7.06
CA ARG A 201 -10.33 27.31 -7.42
C ARG A 201 -8.86 27.54 -7.68
N TYR A 202 -8.54 28.12 -8.82
CA TYR A 202 -7.22 28.61 -9.15
C TYR A 202 -7.25 30.13 -9.19
N THR A 203 -6.26 30.77 -8.60
CA THR A 203 -6.06 32.22 -8.70
C THR A 203 -4.58 32.48 -8.97
N GLY A 204 -4.27 33.18 -10.07
CA GLY A 204 -2.90 33.47 -10.46
C GLY A 204 -2.80 34.58 -11.49
N TYR A 205 -1.58 35.02 -11.77
CA TYR A 205 -1.32 36.06 -12.76
C TYR A 205 -0.53 35.50 -13.94
N LEU A 206 -1.00 35.79 -15.14
CA LEU A 206 -0.27 35.56 -16.38
C LEU A 206 0.68 36.72 -16.65
N VAL A 207 1.86 36.41 -17.18
CA VAL A 207 2.80 37.38 -17.72
C VAL A 207 2.32 37.78 -19.11
N THR A 208 1.71 38.97 -19.23
CA THR A 208 1.10 39.47 -20.48
C THR A 208 1.82 40.69 -21.06
N LYS A 209 3.05 40.95 -20.60
CA LYS A 209 3.87 42.08 -21.05
C LYS A 209 4.00 42.08 -22.59
N GLY A 210 3.57 43.17 -23.22
CA GLY A 210 3.64 43.35 -24.67
C GLY A 210 2.49 42.72 -25.45
N MET A 211 1.58 42.01 -24.79
CA MET A 211 0.36 41.46 -25.42
C MET A 211 -0.75 42.51 -25.42
N LYS A 212 -1.61 42.48 -26.44
CA LYS A 212 -2.83 43.32 -26.52
C LYS A 212 -4.10 42.53 -26.20
N GLN A 213 -4.10 41.25 -26.55
CA GLN A 213 -5.19 40.32 -26.32
C GLN A 213 -4.65 38.90 -26.19
N ILE A 214 -5.44 38.04 -25.54
CA ILE A 214 -5.20 36.59 -25.45
C ILE A 214 -6.49 35.86 -25.78
N THR A 215 -6.40 34.72 -26.44
CA THR A 215 -7.54 33.82 -26.68
C THR A 215 -7.42 32.64 -25.73
N LEU A 216 -8.35 32.54 -24.78
CA LEU A 216 -8.37 31.48 -23.77
C LEU A 216 -9.38 30.40 -24.17
N PHE A 217 -9.11 29.15 -23.76
CA PHE A 217 -10.07 28.06 -23.82
C PHE A 217 -10.07 27.26 -22.51
N THR A 218 -11.20 26.65 -22.16
CA THR A 218 -11.31 25.71 -21.04
C THR A 218 -11.75 24.34 -21.52
N GLN A 219 -11.21 23.29 -20.91
CA GLN A 219 -11.69 21.93 -21.05
C GLN A 219 -11.79 21.33 -19.65
N SER A 220 -12.96 20.79 -19.31
CA SER A 220 -13.18 20.22 -17.98
C SER A 220 -14.14 19.04 -18.02
N CYS A 221 -13.99 18.12 -17.07
CA CYS A 221 -15.07 17.22 -16.71
C CYS A 221 -15.93 17.94 -15.69
N ASP A 222 -17.23 18.02 -15.95
CA ASP A 222 -18.17 18.90 -15.26
C ASP A 222 -17.78 20.38 -15.36
N ALA A 223 -18.41 21.21 -14.53
CA ALA A 223 -18.45 22.63 -14.77
C ALA A 223 -17.10 23.32 -14.56
N SER A 224 -16.74 24.24 -15.47
CA SER A 224 -15.64 25.19 -15.27
C SER A 224 -16.00 26.61 -15.69
N PHE A 225 -15.42 27.59 -15.01
CA PHE A 225 -15.62 29.01 -15.32
C PHE A 225 -14.30 29.78 -15.20
N VAL A 226 -14.04 30.67 -16.15
CA VAL A 226 -12.84 31.49 -16.22
C VAL A 226 -13.22 32.96 -16.09
N LEU A 227 -12.62 33.61 -15.11
CA LEU A 227 -12.70 35.05 -14.91
C LEU A 227 -11.33 35.67 -15.21
N VAL A 228 -11.35 36.81 -15.88
CA VAL A 228 -10.16 37.62 -16.19
C VAL A 228 -10.32 38.96 -15.52
N ASN A 229 -9.38 39.33 -14.65
CA ASN A 229 -9.46 40.54 -13.81
C ASN A 229 -10.80 40.66 -13.06
N GLY A 230 -11.31 39.52 -12.57
CA GLY A 230 -12.57 39.44 -11.82
C GLY A 230 -13.84 39.48 -12.68
N GLN A 231 -13.74 39.59 -14.01
CA GLN A 231 -14.90 39.56 -14.91
C GLN A 231 -15.07 38.20 -15.55
N TYR A 232 -16.29 37.66 -15.56
CA TYR A 232 -16.58 36.41 -16.26
C TYR A 232 -16.30 36.51 -17.77
N VAL A 233 -15.51 35.58 -18.27
CA VAL A 233 -15.12 35.54 -19.68
C VAL A 233 -15.80 34.39 -20.39
N LEU A 234 -15.50 33.15 -19.98
CA LEU A 234 -15.96 31.93 -20.63
C LEU A 234 -16.14 30.82 -19.59
N GLY A 235 -16.89 29.78 -19.92
CA GLY A 235 -17.07 28.61 -19.08
C GLY A 235 -17.61 27.43 -19.88
N TRP A 236 -17.54 26.26 -19.27
CA TRP A 236 -18.19 25.04 -19.73
C TRP A 236 -19.14 24.60 -18.61
N PRO A 237 -20.41 25.03 -18.62
CA PRO A 237 -21.35 24.76 -17.53
C PRO A 237 -21.89 23.33 -17.58
N GLY A 238 -22.41 22.85 -16.45
CA GLY A 238 -23.12 21.57 -16.36
C GLY A 238 -22.30 20.38 -15.89
N VAL A 239 -22.97 19.23 -15.81
CA VAL A 239 -22.38 17.92 -15.53
C VAL A 239 -22.17 17.22 -16.87
N HIS A 240 -20.92 16.92 -17.22
CA HIS A 240 -20.55 16.39 -18.52
C HIS A 240 -19.15 15.76 -18.51
N ARG A 241 -18.85 14.95 -19.53
CA ARG A 241 -17.50 14.42 -19.75
C ARG A 241 -16.52 15.51 -20.20
N GLY A 242 -15.23 15.25 -20.01
CA GLY A 242 -14.15 16.15 -20.44
C GLY A 242 -13.79 16.11 -21.93
N GLU A 243 -14.57 15.42 -22.77
CA GLU A 243 -14.24 15.24 -24.19
C GLU A 243 -14.58 16.50 -25.01
N ALA A 244 -13.55 17.14 -25.58
CA ALA A 244 -13.69 18.35 -26.40
C ALA A 244 -13.01 18.18 -27.77
N THR A 245 -13.53 18.89 -28.78
CA THR A 245 -12.86 19.07 -30.08
C THR A 245 -12.54 20.54 -30.28
N GLN A 246 -11.66 20.88 -31.23
CA GLN A 246 -11.41 22.29 -31.60
C GLN A 246 -12.68 23.06 -32.03
N LYS A 247 -13.74 22.34 -32.42
CA LYS A 247 -15.02 22.95 -32.81
C LYS A 247 -15.97 23.15 -31.63
N THR A 248 -15.78 22.39 -30.54
CA THR A 248 -16.72 22.34 -29.41
C THR A 248 -16.13 22.91 -28.11
N VAL A 249 -14.81 23.07 -28.03
CA VAL A 249 -14.15 23.63 -26.84
C VAL A 249 -14.55 25.10 -26.64
N PRO A 250 -15.08 25.48 -25.46
CA PRO A 250 -15.39 26.87 -25.18
C PRO A 250 -14.13 27.74 -25.20
N GLN A 251 -14.17 28.83 -25.96
CA GLN A 251 -13.04 29.76 -26.07
C GLN A 251 -13.51 31.20 -26.23
N LYS A 252 -12.66 32.16 -25.85
CA LYS A 252 -12.93 33.59 -26.00
C LYS A 252 -11.64 34.40 -26.04
N THR A 253 -11.62 35.39 -26.93
CA THR A 253 -10.56 36.41 -26.98
C THR A 253 -10.90 37.55 -26.02
N VAL A 254 -9.93 37.93 -25.20
CA VAL A 254 -10.05 39.03 -24.23
C VAL A 254 -8.90 40.02 -24.37
N PRO A 255 -9.16 41.32 -24.19
CA PRO A 255 -8.10 42.31 -24.11
C PRO A 255 -7.27 42.10 -22.84
N VAL A 256 -5.98 42.44 -22.90
CA VAL A 256 -5.10 42.48 -21.73
C VAL A 256 -4.51 43.87 -21.59
N SER A 257 -4.54 44.41 -20.38
CA SER A 257 -4.01 45.74 -20.07
C SER A 257 -2.92 45.64 -19.00
N GLY A 258 -1.68 45.79 -19.43
CA GLY A 258 -0.51 45.82 -18.54
C GLY A 258 0.34 44.55 -18.55
N PRO A 259 1.40 44.52 -17.72
CA PRO A 259 2.40 43.45 -17.71
C PRO A 259 1.88 42.14 -17.13
N PHE A 260 0.80 42.18 -16.35
CA PHE A 260 0.20 41.00 -15.72
C PHE A 260 -1.32 41.01 -15.85
N THR A 261 -1.90 39.83 -16.05
CA THR A 261 -3.36 39.64 -16.14
C THR A 261 -3.80 38.61 -15.11
N ARG A 262 -4.73 38.97 -14.22
CA ARG A 262 -5.26 38.05 -13.20
C ARG A 262 -6.23 37.06 -13.83
N ILE A 263 -6.07 35.79 -13.50
CA ILE A 263 -6.98 34.70 -13.86
C ILE A 263 -7.53 34.09 -12.58
N ASP A 264 -8.86 33.95 -12.51
CA ASP A 264 -9.52 33.06 -11.57
C ASP A 264 -10.22 31.95 -12.37
N TYR A 265 -9.95 30.69 -12.04
CA TYR A 265 -10.57 29.52 -12.65
C TYR A 265 -11.31 28.73 -11.58
N TYR A 266 -12.61 28.51 -11.78
CA TYR A 266 -13.41 27.69 -10.90
C TYR A 266 -13.78 26.39 -11.59
N HIS A 267 -13.79 25.29 -10.84
CA HIS A 267 -14.24 23.99 -11.33
C HIS A 267 -14.99 23.22 -10.24
N ALA A 268 -16.04 22.52 -10.65
CA ALA A 268 -16.85 21.67 -9.78
C ALA A 268 -16.96 20.28 -10.39
N LYS A 269 -16.46 19.27 -9.68
CA LYS A 269 -16.68 17.86 -10.01
C LYS A 269 -17.95 17.36 -9.31
N GLY A 270 -19.00 17.17 -10.08
CA GLY A 270 -20.33 16.79 -9.58
C GLY A 270 -20.66 15.31 -9.65
N ASP A 271 -20.11 14.61 -10.65
CA ASP A 271 -20.36 13.17 -10.85
C ASP A 271 -19.24 12.27 -10.30
N ASP A 272 -19.58 11.03 -9.96
CA ASP A 272 -18.60 10.02 -9.51
C ASP A 272 -18.14 9.09 -10.66
N THR A 273 -18.63 9.31 -11.88
CA THR A 273 -18.52 8.34 -12.98
C THR A 273 -17.38 8.63 -13.93
N ASN A 274 -16.96 9.89 -14.03
CA ASN A 274 -15.93 10.34 -14.96
C ASN A 274 -14.70 10.83 -14.18
N GLN A 275 -13.51 10.61 -14.75
CA GLN A 275 -12.28 11.17 -14.21
C GLN A 275 -12.34 12.70 -14.26
N ALA A 276 -11.83 13.36 -13.21
CA ALA A 276 -11.76 14.81 -13.21
C ALA A 276 -10.89 15.31 -14.38
N ALA A 277 -11.19 16.51 -14.85
CA ALA A 277 -10.32 17.21 -15.79
C ALA A 277 -10.50 18.71 -15.53
N MET A 278 -9.39 19.41 -15.32
CA MET A 278 -9.31 20.85 -15.16
C MET A 278 -8.22 21.37 -16.07
N VAL A 279 -8.61 21.98 -17.19
CA VAL A 279 -7.68 22.49 -18.20
C VAL A 279 -8.01 23.93 -18.53
N LEU A 280 -7.02 24.82 -18.39
CA LEU A 280 -7.02 26.14 -18.98
C LEU A 280 -5.87 26.25 -19.97
N GLY A 281 -6.20 26.60 -21.21
CA GLY A 281 -5.24 26.83 -22.26
C GLY A 281 -5.46 28.13 -22.99
N TRP A 282 -4.57 28.40 -23.95
CA TRP A 282 -4.70 29.51 -24.87
C TRP A 282 -4.54 29.05 -26.33
N VAL A 283 -5.02 29.89 -27.24
CA VAL A 283 -4.85 29.69 -28.68
C VAL A 283 -3.77 30.65 -29.18
N GLN A 284 -2.64 30.08 -29.59
CA GLN A 284 -1.53 30.82 -30.20
C GLN A 284 -1.22 30.18 -31.54
N ASN A 285 -1.07 30.98 -32.59
CA ASN A 285 -0.77 30.48 -33.95
C ASN A 285 -1.72 29.36 -34.42
N LYS A 286 -3.01 29.45 -34.04
CA LYS A 286 -4.06 28.44 -34.31
C LYS A 286 -3.83 27.09 -33.61
N GLN A 287 -2.91 26.99 -32.66
CA GLN A 287 -2.68 25.82 -31.83
C GLN A 287 -3.30 26.00 -30.45
N TYR A 288 -3.98 24.95 -29.98
CA TYR A 288 -4.53 24.87 -28.64
C TYR A 288 -3.46 24.27 -27.73
N THR A 289 -2.96 25.06 -26.79
CA THR A 289 -1.94 24.61 -25.84
C THR A 289 -2.37 24.96 -24.42
N VAL A 290 -2.07 24.08 -23.46
CA VAL A 290 -2.14 24.42 -22.05
C VAL A 290 -1.24 25.64 -21.82
N ILE A 291 -1.68 26.58 -21.00
CA ILE A 291 -0.84 27.73 -20.68
C ILE A 291 0.41 27.22 -19.97
N PRO A 292 1.61 27.41 -20.56
CA PRO A 292 2.83 26.79 -20.06
C PRO A 292 3.27 27.41 -18.73
N TYR A 293 4.13 26.69 -18.00
CA TYR A 293 4.64 27.12 -16.71
C TYR A 293 5.19 28.54 -16.73
N ASP A 294 6.08 28.87 -17.67
CA ASP A 294 6.76 30.16 -17.80
C ASP A 294 5.84 31.35 -18.12
N ALA A 295 4.61 31.10 -18.56
CA ALA A 295 3.61 32.14 -18.77
C ALA A 295 2.91 32.59 -17.47
N TRP A 296 3.05 31.84 -16.37
CA TRP A 296 2.55 32.22 -15.06
C TRP A 296 3.61 32.96 -14.25
N VAL A 297 3.17 33.86 -13.37
CA VAL A 297 4.02 34.38 -12.30
C VAL A 297 4.32 33.27 -11.30
N HIS A 298 5.57 33.16 -10.85
CA HIS A 298 6.02 32.18 -9.85
C HIS A 298 6.50 32.85 -8.58
N ALA A 299 6.07 32.32 -7.45
CA ALA A 299 6.69 32.62 -6.17
C ALA A 299 8.08 31.95 -6.12
N GLY A 300 8.99 32.55 -5.38
CA GLY A 300 10.22 31.86 -4.99
C GLY A 300 9.91 30.71 -4.04
N MET A 301 10.85 29.81 -3.82
CA MET A 301 10.68 28.70 -2.88
C MET A 301 11.59 28.88 -1.68
N GLY A 302 11.04 28.82 -0.48
CA GLY A 302 11.76 28.75 0.78
C GLY A 302 11.94 27.29 1.20
N ASN A 303 13.17 26.90 1.47
CA ASN A 303 13.51 25.56 1.94
C ASN A 303 13.68 25.56 3.45
N ILE A 304 12.94 24.69 4.14
CA ILE A 304 13.19 24.39 5.55
C ILE A 304 14.35 23.41 5.64
N THR A 305 15.42 23.83 6.31
CA THR A 305 16.64 23.01 6.47
C THR A 305 16.59 22.14 7.72
N ARG A 306 15.90 22.61 8.78
CA ARG A 306 15.70 21.88 10.05
C ARG A 306 14.61 22.53 10.89
N PHE A 307 14.15 21.79 11.89
CA PHE A 307 13.28 22.27 12.95
C PHE A 307 14.04 22.28 14.28
N GLU A 308 13.83 23.32 15.06
CA GLU A 308 14.45 23.49 16.37
C GLU A 308 13.35 23.73 17.41
N GLY A 309 13.54 23.19 18.61
CA GLY A 309 12.74 23.54 19.79
C GLY A 309 13.51 24.47 20.72
N GLN A 310 12.76 25.23 21.50
CA GLN A 310 13.31 26.14 22.50
C GLN A 310 14.18 25.39 23.52
N GLU A 311 15.24 26.02 24.03
CA GLU A 311 16.17 25.41 25.01
C GLU A 311 16.84 24.10 24.52
N GLY A 312 17.00 23.94 23.21
CA GLY A 312 17.62 22.74 22.62
C GLY A 312 16.72 21.51 22.61
N ARG A 313 15.43 21.67 22.93
CA ARG A 313 14.44 20.59 22.80
C ARG A 313 14.24 20.21 21.33
N PRO A 314 13.94 18.94 21.02
CA PRO A 314 13.59 18.54 19.66
C PRO A 314 12.16 18.98 19.30
N ALA A 315 11.89 19.14 18.00
CA ALA A 315 10.54 19.39 17.50
C ALA A 315 9.86 18.05 17.09
N PRO A 316 8.64 17.75 17.58
CA PRO A 316 7.93 16.51 17.25
C PRO A 316 7.24 16.62 15.89
N VAL A 317 8.03 16.64 14.81
CA VAL A 317 7.55 16.81 13.43
C VAL A 317 7.42 15.45 12.71
N PRO A 318 6.24 14.82 12.69
CA PRO A 318 6.01 13.60 11.93
C PRO A 318 5.95 13.85 10.43
N ASN A 319 6.77 13.14 9.66
CA ASN A 319 6.66 13.06 8.20
C ASN A 319 6.32 11.64 7.74
N VAL A 320 5.69 11.58 6.56
CA VAL A 320 5.16 10.37 5.94
C VAL A 320 5.37 10.39 4.43
N SER A 321 5.68 9.24 3.84
CA SER A 321 5.81 9.03 2.40
C SER A 321 5.34 7.64 2.04
N PHE A 322 4.67 7.53 0.90
CA PHE A 322 4.15 6.26 0.37
C PHE A 322 5.10 5.75 -0.69
N ASN A 323 5.68 4.58 -0.46
CA ASN A 323 6.69 4.00 -1.33
C ASN A 323 6.03 3.17 -2.44
N SER A 324 5.09 2.31 -2.04
CA SER A 324 4.37 1.42 -2.95
C SER A 324 3.01 1.02 -2.37
N TYR A 325 2.15 0.42 -3.20
CA TYR A 325 0.92 -0.22 -2.74
C TYR A 325 0.67 -1.55 -3.44
N ILE A 326 0.01 -2.49 -2.76
CA ILE A 326 -0.44 -3.77 -3.33
C ILE A 326 -1.89 -4.02 -2.94
N GLY A 327 -2.69 -4.53 -3.88
CA GLY A 327 -4.08 -4.92 -3.65
C GLY A 327 -4.20 -6.42 -3.45
N TYR A 328 -4.89 -6.85 -2.39
CA TYR A 328 -5.17 -8.26 -2.14
C TYR A 328 -6.43 -8.40 -1.27
N ASN A 329 -7.34 -9.29 -1.70
CA ASN A 329 -8.57 -9.64 -0.97
C ASN A 329 -9.41 -8.42 -0.52
N ASP A 330 -9.77 -7.55 -1.47
CA ASP A 330 -10.53 -6.31 -1.28
C ASP A 330 -9.90 -5.27 -0.33
N ALA A 331 -8.60 -5.43 -0.03
CA ALA A 331 -7.84 -4.49 0.77
C ALA A 331 -6.63 -3.93 0.01
N TRP A 332 -6.28 -2.69 0.32
CA TRP A 332 -5.06 -2.03 -0.15
C TRP A 332 -4.05 -1.95 0.99
N TYR A 333 -2.83 -2.42 0.71
CA TYR A 333 -1.71 -2.41 1.61
C TYR A 333 -0.69 -1.38 1.10
N TYR A 334 -0.35 -0.40 1.92
CA TYR A 334 0.54 0.70 1.56
C TYR A 334 1.86 0.61 2.31
N GLU A 335 2.94 0.38 1.59
CA GLU A 335 4.28 0.49 2.15
C GLU A 335 4.62 1.96 2.38
N THR A 336 4.75 2.34 3.65
CA THR A 336 4.81 3.73 4.08
C THR A 336 6.02 3.97 4.96
N THR A 337 6.83 4.98 4.61
CA THR A 337 7.99 5.42 5.38
C THR A 337 7.59 6.56 6.32
N PHE A 338 7.97 6.44 7.59
CA PHE A 338 7.79 7.46 8.62
C PHE A 338 9.13 7.95 9.11
N TRP A 339 9.32 9.28 9.21
CA TRP A 339 10.58 9.83 9.68
C TRP A 339 10.44 11.20 10.32
N MET A 340 11.46 11.58 11.08
CA MET A 340 11.65 12.94 11.57
C MET A 340 12.64 13.71 10.68
N PRO A 341 12.30 14.93 10.20
CA PRO A 341 13.23 15.72 9.40
C PRO A 341 14.47 16.20 10.19
N THR A 342 14.38 16.22 11.52
CA THR A 342 15.52 16.48 12.42
C THR A 342 15.52 15.39 13.49
N PRO A 343 16.49 14.45 13.50
CA PRO A 343 16.57 13.41 14.50
C PRO A 343 16.63 14.00 15.91
N PRO A 344 15.98 13.37 16.90
CA PRO A 344 16.03 13.86 18.27
C PRO A 344 17.43 13.64 18.85
N PRO A 345 17.85 14.43 19.86
CA PRO A 345 19.08 14.17 20.60
C PRO A 345 19.08 12.77 21.25
N PRO A 346 20.26 12.17 21.55
CA PRO A 346 20.35 10.79 22.03
C PRO A 346 19.62 10.48 23.35
N ASP A 347 19.38 11.49 24.19
CA ASP A 347 18.62 11.39 25.45
C ASP A 347 17.10 11.39 25.26
N TRP A 348 16.62 11.54 24.02
CA TRP A 348 15.21 11.54 23.66
C TRP A 348 14.83 10.28 22.87
N VAL A 349 13.68 9.70 23.21
CA VAL A 349 13.10 8.57 22.49
C VAL A 349 11.93 9.04 21.63
N ALA A 350 11.98 8.77 20.34
CA ALA A 350 10.86 8.96 19.44
C ALA A 350 9.93 7.75 19.48
N GLU A 351 8.66 7.98 19.82
CA GLU A 351 7.58 6.99 19.86
C GLU A 351 6.44 7.44 18.94
N TRP A 352 6.03 6.58 18.03
CA TRP A 352 4.99 6.80 17.04
C TRP A 352 3.77 5.96 17.40
N GLN A 353 2.60 6.58 17.46
CA GLN A 353 1.34 5.94 17.81
C GLN A 353 0.36 6.06 16.63
N PHE A 354 -0.20 4.93 16.22
CA PHE A 354 -1.10 4.81 15.08
C PHE A 354 -2.54 4.56 15.52
N ASP A 355 -3.51 4.93 14.68
CA ASP A 355 -4.94 4.73 14.95
C ASP A 355 -5.33 3.25 15.09
N ASP A 356 -4.53 2.34 14.53
CA ASP A 356 -4.72 0.91 14.69
C ASP A 356 -4.11 0.34 15.98
N GLY A 357 -3.65 1.20 16.89
CA GLY A 357 -3.10 0.84 18.20
C GLY A 357 -1.61 0.50 18.19
N MET A 358 -0.98 0.41 17.01
CA MET A 358 0.45 0.11 16.92
C MET A 358 1.30 1.22 17.53
N VAL A 359 2.41 0.81 18.16
CA VAL A 359 3.46 1.70 18.63
C VAL A 359 4.80 1.32 17.99
N ARG A 360 5.52 2.31 17.47
CA ARG A 360 6.86 2.16 16.90
C ARG A 360 7.82 3.13 17.54
N THR A 361 9.08 2.73 17.67
CA THR A 361 10.14 3.60 18.22
C THR A 361 11.21 3.86 17.18
N GLY A 362 11.88 5.00 17.32
CA GLY A 362 12.99 5.40 16.46
C GLY A 362 12.65 6.56 15.51
N PRO A 363 13.68 7.18 14.90
CA PRO A 363 13.52 8.39 14.09
C PRO A 363 13.12 8.11 12.63
N LEU A 364 13.20 6.85 12.18
CA LEU A 364 12.93 6.42 10.81
C LEU A 364 12.54 4.93 10.80
N PHE A 365 11.44 4.58 10.14
CA PHE A 365 11.08 3.19 9.85
C PHE A 365 10.07 3.11 8.68
N THR A 366 9.90 1.91 8.14
CA THR A 366 8.88 1.59 7.13
C THR A 366 7.87 0.64 7.74
N ARG A 367 6.59 0.80 7.38
CA ARG A 367 5.48 -0.04 7.84
C ARG A 367 4.45 -0.22 6.72
N ILE A 368 3.73 -1.35 6.74
CA ILE A 368 2.54 -1.53 5.90
C ILE A 368 1.29 -1.02 6.61
N LEU A 369 0.61 -0.05 6.01
CA LEU A 369 -0.71 0.42 6.44
C LEU A 369 -1.81 -0.26 5.62
N VAL A 370 -2.96 -0.52 6.23
CA VAL A 370 -4.10 -1.16 5.56
C VAL A 370 -5.32 -0.26 5.63
N SER A 371 -5.48 0.60 4.62
CA SER A 371 -6.68 1.40 4.32
C SER A 371 -6.28 2.56 3.39
N TYR A 372 -7.21 2.99 2.53
CA TYR A 372 -7.12 4.26 1.80
C TYR A 372 -7.72 5.45 2.58
N ALA A 373 -8.39 5.19 3.70
CA ALA A 373 -9.00 6.24 4.51
C ALA A 373 -7.93 7.17 5.13
N PRO A 374 -8.28 8.43 5.40
CA PRO A 374 -7.42 9.33 6.18
C PRO A 374 -7.03 8.70 7.52
N GLN A 375 -5.75 8.81 7.87
CA GLN A 375 -5.18 8.29 9.11
C GLN A 375 -4.46 9.38 9.87
N LYS A 376 -4.35 9.17 11.19
CA LYS A 376 -3.53 9.97 12.09
C LYS A 376 -2.35 9.13 12.59
N VAL A 377 -1.18 9.75 12.63
CA VAL A 377 -0.04 9.26 13.41
C VAL A 377 0.39 10.34 14.39
N THR A 378 0.59 9.95 15.65
CA THR A 378 1.07 10.84 16.71
C THR A 378 2.53 10.51 17.02
N LEU A 379 3.39 11.52 16.97
CA LEU A 379 4.79 11.42 17.37
C LEU A 379 4.96 12.01 18.78
N ARG A 380 5.45 11.19 19.70
CA ARG A 380 5.84 11.58 21.06
C ARG A 380 7.35 11.49 21.20
N LEU A 381 7.97 12.58 21.62
CA LEU A 381 9.38 12.60 22.01
C LEU A 381 9.42 12.57 23.54
N LYS A 382 10.12 11.60 24.12
CA LYS A 382 10.15 11.38 25.57
C LYS A 382 11.57 11.51 26.12
N ARG A 383 11.71 12.20 27.25
CA ARG A 383 12.93 12.27 28.07
C ARG A 383 12.56 12.31 29.55
N GLY A 384 12.76 11.20 30.27
CA GLY A 384 12.30 11.08 31.65
C GLY A 384 10.78 11.26 31.73
N GLN A 385 10.32 12.27 32.50
CA GLN A 385 8.90 12.63 32.59
C GLN A 385 8.46 13.66 31.53
N GLU A 386 9.41 14.24 30.78
CA GLU A 386 9.11 15.23 29.75
C GLU A 386 8.60 14.53 28.48
N VAL A 387 7.48 15.03 27.94
CA VAL A 387 6.87 14.54 26.69
C VAL A 387 6.52 15.71 25.80
N LEU A 388 7.08 15.73 24.59
CA LEU A 388 6.69 16.62 23.51
C LEU A 388 5.86 15.83 22.50
N GLN A 389 4.82 16.44 21.93
CA GLN A 389 3.91 15.76 21.03
C GLN A 389 3.57 16.60 19.80
N GLY A 390 3.49 15.93 18.66
CA GLY A 390 2.91 16.42 17.41
C GLY A 390 2.16 15.29 16.72
N TYR A 391 1.35 15.61 15.71
CA TYR A 391 0.67 14.58 14.93
C TYR A 391 0.58 14.93 13.44
N ARG A 392 0.43 13.92 12.60
CA ARG A 392 0.20 14.08 11.16
C ARG A 392 -1.11 13.40 10.78
N LEU A 393 -1.97 14.13 10.08
CA LEU A 393 -3.05 13.60 9.28
C LEU A 393 -2.54 13.37 7.87
N PHE A 394 -2.80 12.19 7.34
CA PHE A 394 -2.33 11.80 6.01
C PHE A 394 -3.29 10.80 5.37
N GLN A 395 -3.22 10.71 4.05
CA GLN A 395 -3.92 9.73 3.25
C GLN A 395 -3.00 9.33 2.10
N PRO A 396 -3.09 8.09 1.58
CA PRO A 396 -2.34 7.72 0.39
C PRO A 396 -2.66 8.69 -0.76
N PRO A 397 -1.65 9.30 -1.39
CA PRO A 397 -1.89 10.12 -2.57
C PRO A 397 -2.28 9.23 -3.75
N GLU A 398 -2.81 9.84 -4.80
CA GLU A 398 -2.89 9.18 -6.10
C GLU A 398 -1.49 9.09 -6.73
N GLY A 399 -1.25 8.10 -7.58
CA GLY A 399 0.05 7.92 -8.26
C GLY A 399 1.15 7.24 -7.43
N VAL A 400 0.83 6.62 -6.30
CA VAL A 400 1.76 5.70 -5.60
C VAL A 400 2.14 4.56 -6.55
N VAL A 401 3.37 4.06 -6.48
CA VAL A 401 3.83 2.96 -7.36
C VAL A 401 3.11 1.66 -6.99
N ALA A 402 2.51 0.99 -7.98
CA ALA A 402 1.87 -0.30 -7.80
C ALA A 402 2.90 -1.44 -7.73
N ALA A 403 2.85 -2.21 -6.64
CA ALA A 403 3.45 -3.53 -6.52
C ALA A 403 2.47 -4.61 -7.02
N SER A 404 2.95 -5.83 -7.26
CA SER A 404 2.13 -6.90 -7.84
C SER A 404 2.11 -8.17 -7.00
N ILE A 405 0.92 -8.75 -6.80
CA ILE A 405 0.77 -10.07 -6.18
C ILE A 405 1.38 -11.20 -7.03
N ASN A 406 1.58 -10.96 -8.32
CA ASN A 406 2.19 -11.91 -9.27
C ASN A 406 3.72 -11.78 -9.31
N ARG A 407 4.31 -10.95 -8.45
CA ARG A 407 5.77 -10.81 -8.30
C ARG A 407 6.17 -11.30 -6.91
N PRO A 408 6.77 -12.49 -6.78
CA PRO A 408 7.14 -13.06 -5.48
C PRO A 408 7.96 -12.11 -4.58
N GLY A 409 8.90 -11.36 -5.17
CA GLY A 409 9.70 -10.38 -4.40
C GLY A 409 8.87 -9.25 -3.77
N ASP A 410 7.77 -8.84 -4.40
CA ASP A 410 6.86 -7.84 -3.83
C ASP A 410 6.07 -8.44 -2.66
N THR A 411 5.51 -9.64 -2.82
CA THR A 411 4.70 -10.29 -1.76
C THR A 411 5.55 -10.70 -0.56
N GLU A 412 6.78 -11.19 -0.77
CA GLU A 412 7.74 -11.52 0.29
C GLU A 412 8.13 -10.28 1.10
N ARG A 413 8.47 -9.17 0.44
CA ARG A 413 8.78 -7.89 1.11
C ARG A 413 7.61 -7.42 1.98
N TYR A 414 6.39 -7.46 1.46
CA TYR A 414 5.20 -7.07 2.21
C TYR A 414 4.93 -8.01 3.39
N ALA A 415 5.00 -9.32 3.18
CA ALA A 415 4.81 -10.31 4.24
C ALA A 415 5.87 -10.18 5.35
N GLN A 416 7.12 -9.90 4.99
CA GLN A 416 8.18 -9.65 5.96
C GLN A 416 7.89 -8.42 6.81
N SER A 417 7.49 -7.30 6.19
CA SER A 417 7.16 -6.05 6.89
C SER A 417 5.95 -6.22 7.82
N LEU A 418 4.88 -6.88 7.34
CA LEU A 418 3.71 -7.24 8.16
C LEU A 418 4.10 -8.13 9.34
N GLY A 419 5.02 -9.06 9.17
CA GLY A 419 5.47 -9.98 10.21
C GLY A 419 6.30 -9.34 11.34
N GLN A 420 6.80 -8.12 11.15
CA GLN A 420 7.54 -7.35 12.17
C GLN A 420 6.62 -6.62 13.15
N ASP A 421 5.35 -6.46 12.83
CA ASP A 421 4.35 -5.83 13.71
C ASP A 421 4.04 -6.74 14.91
N ASP A 422 3.77 -6.13 16.08
CA ASP A 422 3.24 -6.85 17.23
C ASP A 422 1.71 -6.93 17.11
N PRO A 423 1.14 -8.11 16.82
CA PRO A 423 -0.30 -8.23 16.58
C PRO A 423 -1.15 -8.02 17.84
N THR A 424 -0.55 -8.04 19.03
CA THR A 424 -1.28 -7.77 20.28
C THR A 424 -1.74 -6.31 20.40
N HIS A 425 -1.11 -5.38 19.67
CA HIS A 425 -1.48 -3.96 19.63
C HIS A 425 -2.43 -3.60 18.50
N LEU A 426 -2.50 -4.42 17.44
CA LEU A 426 -3.28 -4.11 16.23
C LEU A 426 -4.80 -4.13 16.44
N SER A 427 -5.51 -3.25 15.75
CA SER A 427 -6.97 -3.23 15.67
C SER A 427 -7.52 -4.50 15.00
N LEU A 428 -8.78 -4.84 15.28
CA LEU A 428 -9.42 -6.03 14.69
C LEU A 428 -9.48 -5.97 13.14
N PRO A 429 -9.83 -4.84 12.50
CA PRO A 429 -9.77 -4.71 11.04
C PRO A 429 -8.36 -4.93 10.47
N THR A 430 -7.32 -4.38 11.10
CA THR A 430 -5.93 -4.57 10.66
C THR A 430 -5.52 -6.04 10.78
N LEU A 431 -5.83 -6.68 11.92
CA LEU A 431 -5.54 -8.09 12.15
C LEU A 431 -6.20 -9.01 11.12
N ARG A 432 -7.46 -8.73 10.77
CA ARG A 432 -8.18 -9.50 9.74
C ARG A 432 -7.45 -9.47 8.39
N ASN A 433 -7.00 -8.30 7.96
CA ASN A 433 -6.28 -8.14 6.70
C ASN A 433 -4.86 -8.73 6.75
N TYR A 434 -4.14 -8.54 7.86
CA TYR A 434 -2.84 -9.18 8.07
C TYR A 434 -2.96 -10.71 8.02
N ALA A 435 -4.02 -11.28 8.62
CA ALA A 435 -4.24 -12.72 8.61
C ALA A 435 -4.41 -13.28 7.20
N PHE A 436 -5.16 -12.59 6.33
CA PHE A 436 -5.29 -12.97 4.93
C PHE A 436 -3.96 -12.92 4.18
N PHE A 437 -3.29 -11.77 4.21
CA PHE A 437 -2.07 -11.59 3.43
C PHE A 437 -0.96 -12.56 3.89
N LEU A 438 -0.80 -12.74 5.20
CA LEU A 438 0.22 -13.63 5.74
C LEU A 438 -0.12 -15.11 5.57
N ALA A 439 -1.40 -15.49 5.53
CA ALA A 439 -1.77 -16.88 5.21
C ALA A 439 -1.38 -17.25 3.78
N ALA A 440 -1.53 -16.33 2.83
CA ALA A 440 -1.18 -16.54 1.42
C ALA A 440 0.34 -16.45 1.18
N TYR A 441 0.98 -15.39 1.69
CA TYR A 441 2.35 -15.03 1.29
C TYR A 441 3.38 -15.09 2.42
N GLY A 442 2.94 -15.11 3.67
CA GLY A 442 3.82 -15.17 4.85
C GLY A 442 4.37 -16.57 5.14
N THR A 443 5.24 -16.63 6.15
CA THR A 443 5.61 -17.89 6.80
C THR A 443 4.49 -18.36 7.73
N LEU A 444 4.42 -19.66 7.99
CA LEU A 444 3.45 -20.23 8.92
C LEU A 444 3.53 -19.59 10.32
N GLN A 445 4.74 -19.26 10.79
CA GLN A 445 4.95 -18.63 12.09
C GLN A 445 4.43 -17.18 12.11
N GLN A 446 4.67 -16.39 11.06
CA GLN A 446 4.13 -15.03 10.95
C GLN A 446 2.60 -15.06 10.90
N ALA A 447 2.03 -15.90 10.04
CA ALA A 447 0.59 -16.04 9.91
C ALA A 447 -0.07 -16.49 11.23
N ALA A 448 0.54 -17.46 11.93
CA ALA A 448 0.00 -17.96 13.19
C ALA A 448 0.01 -16.94 14.33
N ARG A 449 1.05 -16.11 14.44
CA ARG A 449 1.10 -15.03 15.45
C ARG A 449 -0.06 -14.04 15.27
N VAL A 450 -0.33 -13.63 14.02
CA VAL A 450 -1.45 -12.73 13.70
C VAL A 450 -2.79 -13.44 13.89
N ALA A 451 -2.90 -14.68 13.40
CA ALA A 451 -4.12 -15.47 13.54
C ALA A 451 -4.50 -15.70 15.00
N GLU A 452 -3.53 -15.96 15.89
CA GLU A 452 -3.76 -16.09 17.33
C GLU A 452 -4.32 -14.80 17.94
N ALA A 453 -3.72 -13.65 17.62
CA ALA A 453 -4.20 -12.36 18.11
C ALA A 453 -5.61 -12.03 17.58
N TYR A 454 -5.87 -12.32 16.30
CA TYR A 454 -7.18 -12.13 15.68
C TYR A 454 -8.24 -13.02 16.34
N VAL A 455 -7.98 -14.32 16.51
CA VAL A 455 -8.91 -15.25 17.16
C VAL A 455 -9.19 -14.85 18.62
N LYS A 456 -8.19 -14.36 19.36
CA LYS A 456 -8.36 -13.91 20.75
C LYS A 456 -9.19 -12.62 20.87
N LYS A 457 -9.05 -11.70 19.91
CA LYS A 457 -9.75 -10.40 19.92
C LYS A 457 -11.13 -10.44 19.26
N SER A 458 -11.33 -11.30 18.27
CA SER A 458 -12.59 -11.39 17.54
C SER A 458 -13.64 -12.11 18.39
N SER A 459 -14.79 -11.45 18.58
CA SER A 459 -15.99 -12.07 19.15
C SER A 459 -16.92 -12.67 18.10
N ASP A 460 -16.68 -12.41 16.81
CA ASP A 460 -17.51 -12.93 15.72
C ASP A 460 -17.01 -14.28 15.24
N LEU A 461 -17.54 -15.33 15.87
CA LEU A 461 -17.22 -16.71 15.51
C LEU A 461 -17.88 -17.17 14.19
N LYS A 462 -18.76 -16.34 13.58
CA LYS A 462 -19.39 -16.64 12.30
C LYS A 462 -18.59 -16.06 11.13
N ASP A 463 -17.67 -15.13 11.37
CA ASP A 463 -16.76 -14.62 10.33
C ASP A 463 -15.95 -15.80 9.76
N PRO A 464 -16.06 -16.11 8.45
CA PRO A 464 -15.28 -17.18 7.83
C PRO A 464 -13.76 -17.02 8.05
N VAL A 465 -13.29 -15.78 8.22
CA VAL A 465 -11.87 -15.47 8.49
C VAL A 465 -11.45 -15.94 9.86
N TRP A 466 -12.36 -15.95 10.83
CA TRP A 466 -12.07 -16.51 12.15
C TRP A 466 -11.72 -17.99 12.03
N ALA A 467 -12.49 -18.74 11.23
CA ALA A 467 -12.23 -20.15 11.01
C ALA A 467 -10.89 -20.38 10.30
N ASP A 468 -10.56 -19.57 9.28
CA ASP A 468 -9.28 -19.66 8.57
C ASP A 468 -8.09 -19.34 9.48
N ALA A 469 -8.20 -18.27 10.28
CA ALA A 469 -7.20 -17.94 11.29
C ALA A 469 -7.03 -19.08 12.32
N GLN A 470 -8.13 -19.68 12.78
CA GLN A 470 -8.09 -20.81 13.71
C GLN A 470 -7.38 -22.02 13.08
N VAL A 471 -7.63 -22.31 11.81
CA VAL A 471 -6.93 -23.36 11.06
C VAL A 471 -5.42 -23.09 10.99
N VAL A 472 -5.02 -21.87 10.61
CA VAL A 472 -3.60 -21.47 10.54
C VAL A 472 -2.91 -21.62 11.91
N ARG A 473 -3.56 -21.12 12.97
CA ARG A 473 -3.04 -21.22 14.35
C ARG A 473 -2.81 -22.67 14.78
N ILE A 474 -3.80 -23.54 14.57
CA ILE A 474 -3.72 -24.96 14.94
C ILE A 474 -2.66 -25.68 14.10
N ARG A 475 -2.55 -25.40 12.80
CA ARG A 475 -1.52 -25.99 11.93
C ARG A 475 -0.11 -25.61 12.38
N ALA A 476 0.11 -24.37 12.79
CA ALA A 476 1.39 -23.94 13.33
C ALA A 476 1.72 -24.65 14.66
N MET A 477 0.75 -24.77 15.56
CA MET A 477 0.90 -25.52 16.80
C MET A 477 1.25 -26.99 16.54
N ALA A 478 0.65 -27.60 15.52
CA ALA A 478 0.90 -29.01 15.18
C ALA A 478 2.34 -29.29 14.75
N GLN A 479 3.08 -28.27 14.27
CA GLN A 479 4.49 -28.42 13.93
C GLN A 479 5.37 -28.65 15.15
N THR A 480 4.92 -28.36 16.37
CA THR A 480 5.68 -28.59 17.61
C THR A 480 4.96 -29.55 18.55
N ASN A 481 3.65 -29.40 18.73
CA ASN A 481 2.83 -30.21 19.63
C ASN A 481 1.49 -30.63 18.98
N PRO A 482 1.48 -31.69 18.14
CA PRO A 482 0.29 -32.11 17.40
C PRO A 482 -0.85 -32.62 18.30
N GLN A 483 -0.53 -33.20 19.46
CA GLN A 483 -1.55 -33.65 20.41
C GLN A 483 -2.31 -32.47 21.04
N GLN A 484 -1.57 -31.41 21.40
CA GLN A 484 -2.18 -30.18 21.90
C GLN A 484 -3.01 -29.49 20.80
N ALA A 485 -2.50 -29.43 19.58
CA ALA A 485 -3.23 -28.88 18.43
C ALA A 485 -4.58 -29.58 18.21
N LEU A 486 -4.60 -30.92 18.26
CA LEU A 486 -5.83 -31.71 18.17
C LEU A 486 -6.78 -31.44 19.35
N THR A 487 -6.24 -31.30 20.55
CA THR A 487 -7.02 -30.98 21.75
C THR A 487 -7.70 -29.62 21.62
N GLU A 488 -6.97 -28.59 21.21
CA GLU A 488 -7.53 -27.25 20.99
C GLU A 488 -8.59 -27.22 19.89
N LEU A 489 -8.36 -27.95 18.79
CA LEU A 489 -9.36 -28.10 17.73
C LEU A 489 -10.67 -28.71 18.26
N ARG A 490 -10.57 -29.73 19.11
CA ARG A 490 -11.75 -30.40 19.71
C ARG A 490 -12.45 -29.54 20.76
N GLN A 491 -11.74 -28.61 21.39
CA GLN A 491 -12.29 -27.62 22.32
C GLN A 491 -12.95 -26.42 21.62
N THR A 492 -12.84 -26.31 20.29
CA THR A 492 -13.54 -25.26 19.54
C THR A 492 -15.06 -25.38 19.74
N ALA A 493 -15.72 -24.27 20.03
CA ALA A 493 -17.12 -24.24 20.43
C ALA A 493 -18.03 -25.03 19.44
N PRO A 494 -18.95 -25.89 19.91
CA PRO A 494 -19.73 -26.78 19.05
C PRO A 494 -20.50 -26.06 17.94
N GLY A 495 -21.08 -24.89 18.22
CA GLY A 495 -21.80 -24.10 17.22
C GLY A 495 -20.92 -23.67 16.05
N VAL A 496 -19.66 -23.31 16.31
CA VAL A 496 -18.70 -22.91 15.27
C VAL A 496 -18.26 -24.13 14.47
N ARG A 497 -18.05 -25.27 15.14
CA ARG A 497 -17.75 -26.53 14.47
C ARG A 497 -18.85 -26.97 13.52
N VAL A 498 -20.12 -26.79 13.88
CA VAL A 498 -21.25 -27.10 12.99
C VAL A 498 -21.29 -26.15 11.80
N LEU A 499 -21.05 -24.86 12.01
CA LEU A 499 -21.06 -23.86 10.93
C LEU A 499 -19.92 -24.07 9.92
N GLN A 500 -18.76 -24.52 10.39
CA GLN A 500 -17.53 -24.67 9.60
C GLN A 500 -17.06 -26.13 9.54
N ALA A 501 -18.01 -27.07 9.54
CA ALA A 501 -17.76 -28.50 9.67
C ALA A 501 -16.74 -29.02 8.65
N ALA A 502 -16.88 -28.63 7.38
CA ALA A 502 -15.96 -29.00 6.32
C ALA A 502 -14.49 -28.65 6.66
N LYS A 503 -14.24 -27.41 7.09
CA LYS A 503 -12.88 -26.92 7.41
C LYS A 503 -12.30 -27.64 8.62
N PHE A 504 -13.08 -27.79 9.70
CA PHE A 504 -12.57 -28.38 10.93
C PHE A 504 -12.49 -29.91 10.91
N ASP A 505 -13.37 -30.58 10.19
CA ASP A 505 -13.27 -32.04 10.00
C ASP A 505 -12.07 -32.36 9.09
N GLN A 506 -11.83 -31.57 8.03
CA GLN A 506 -10.61 -31.68 7.23
C GLN A 506 -9.36 -31.45 8.06
N LEU A 507 -9.33 -30.41 8.90
CA LEU A 507 -8.19 -30.16 9.77
C LEU A 507 -7.99 -31.27 10.82
N GLU A 508 -9.07 -31.78 11.42
CA GLU A 508 -8.99 -32.88 12.39
C GLU A 508 -8.41 -34.14 11.75
N ALA A 509 -8.88 -34.49 10.55
CA ALA A 509 -8.35 -35.61 9.78
C ALA A 509 -6.88 -35.38 9.40
N ASP A 510 -6.52 -34.19 8.92
CA ASP A 510 -5.12 -33.86 8.58
C ASP A 510 -4.18 -34.02 9.79
N LEU A 511 -4.61 -33.58 10.98
CA LEU A 511 -3.83 -33.75 12.22
C LEU A 511 -3.65 -35.23 12.60
N LEU A 512 -4.73 -36.02 12.55
CA LEU A 512 -4.71 -37.44 12.87
C LEU A 512 -3.82 -38.22 11.90
N VAL A 513 -3.86 -37.86 10.61
CA VAL A 513 -3.17 -38.58 9.53
C VAL A 513 -1.72 -38.14 9.36
N PHE A 514 -1.48 -36.85 9.14
CA PHE A 514 -0.13 -36.38 8.76
C PHE A 514 0.74 -36.04 9.95
N CYS A 515 0.15 -35.59 11.07
CA CYS A 515 0.89 -35.15 12.24
C CYS A 515 1.04 -36.27 13.29
N LEU A 516 -0.05 -36.95 13.64
CA LEU A 516 -0.07 -37.99 14.67
C LEU A 516 0.15 -39.40 14.11
N ARG A 517 -0.25 -39.65 12.85
CA ARG A 517 -0.23 -40.97 12.20
C ARG A 517 -0.95 -42.05 13.01
N ASP A 518 -2.02 -41.67 13.72
CA ASP A 518 -2.69 -42.51 14.71
C ASP A 518 -3.65 -43.53 14.04
N LEU A 519 -3.25 -44.80 13.97
CA LEU A 519 -4.09 -45.87 13.41
C LEU A 519 -5.39 -46.10 14.19
N THR A 520 -5.49 -45.67 15.44
CA THR A 520 -6.75 -45.78 16.21
C THR A 520 -7.81 -44.81 15.70
N ALA A 521 -7.42 -43.81 14.90
CA ALA A 521 -8.30 -42.80 14.32
C ALA A 521 -9.18 -43.30 13.16
N VAL A 522 -9.00 -44.53 12.67
CA VAL A 522 -9.77 -45.08 11.53
C VAL A 522 -11.28 -44.95 11.74
N GLY A 523 -11.79 -45.37 12.90
CA GLY A 523 -13.23 -45.28 13.20
C GLY A 523 -13.75 -43.84 13.26
N ARG A 524 -12.91 -42.89 13.69
CA ARG A 524 -13.24 -41.46 13.70
C ARG A 524 -13.33 -40.90 12.28
N ILE A 525 -12.41 -41.27 11.39
CA ILE A 525 -12.45 -40.85 9.98
C ILE A 525 -13.66 -41.49 9.26
N GLU A 526 -13.97 -42.76 9.55
CA GLU A 526 -15.17 -43.43 9.02
C GLU A 526 -16.46 -42.76 9.50
N GLN A 527 -16.52 -42.32 10.75
CA GLN A 527 -17.63 -41.51 11.26
C GLN A 527 -17.76 -40.20 10.46
N MET A 528 -16.66 -39.49 10.21
CA MET A 528 -16.67 -38.25 9.40
C MET A 528 -17.18 -38.50 7.98
N ILE A 529 -16.81 -39.62 7.34
CA ILE A 529 -17.34 -40.02 6.04
C ILE A 529 -18.87 -40.16 6.10
N GLY A 530 -19.40 -40.80 7.14
CA GLY A 530 -20.83 -41.03 7.31
C GLY A 530 -21.64 -39.77 7.62
N THR A 531 -21.04 -38.77 8.30
CA THR A 531 -21.72 -37.53 8.70
C THR A 531 -21.49 -36.35 7.76
N ALA A 532 -20.55 -36.46 6.82
CA ALA A 532 -20.22 -35.40 5.89
C ALA A 532 -21.40 -35.09 4.96
N LYS A 533 -21.86 -33.83 4.99
CA LYS A 533 -22.91 -33.33 4.09
C LYS A 533 -22.39 -33.09 2.68
N ASP A 534 -21.13 -32.67 2.58
CA ASP A 534 -20.46 -32.43 1.31
C ASP A 534 -19.81 -33.73 0.80
N ARG A 535 -20.14 -34.10 -0.44
CA ARG A 535 -19.59 -35.29 -1.10
C ARG A 535 -18.08 -35.20 -1.28
N ASN A 536 -17.54 -34.01 -1.53
CA ASN A 536 -16.10 -33.79 -1.69
C ASN A 536 -15.38 -33.99 -0.36
N ILE A 537 -15.95 -33.54 0.75
CA ILE A 537 -15.40 -33.80 2.08
C ILE A 537 -15.47 -35.28 2.43
N ALA A 538 -16.60 -35.95 2.17
CA ALA A 538 -16.70 -37.40 2.37
C ALA A 538 -15.65 -38.16 1.53
N GLN A 539 -15.45 -37.72 0.28
CA GLN A 539 -14.44 -38.29 -0.61
C GLN A 539 -13.03 -38.06 -0.08
N LEU A 540 -12.71 -36.84 0.34
CA LEU A 540 -11.44 -36.49 0.95
C LEU A 540 -11.14 -37.35 2.18
N MET A 541 -12.12 -37.57 3.06
CA MET A 541 -11.95 -38.45 4.22
C MET A 541 -11.66 -39.91 3.83
N ARG A 542 -12.23 -40.42 2.72
CA ARG A 542 -11.86 -41.75 2.18
C ARG A 542 -10.41 -41.79 1.71
N VAL A 543 -9.93 -40.72 1.07
CA VAL A 543 -8.52 -40.58 0.68
C VAL A 543 -7.62 -40.54 1.92
N ARG A 544 -8.02 -39.83 2.98
CA ARG A 544 -7.28 -39.75 4.24
C ARG A 544 -7.11 -41.10 4.94
N LEU A 545 -8.05 -42.04 4.81
CA LEU A 545 -7.84 -43.42 5.27
C LEU A 545 -6.66 -44.09 4.55
N GLY A 546 -6.58 -43.95 3.22
CA GLY A 546 -5.44 -44.46 2.46
C GLY A 546 -4.12 -43.79 2.86
N ASP A 547 -4.14 -42.47 3.06
CA ASP A 547 -2.98 -41.69 3.53
C ASP A 547 -2.50 -42.18 4.90
N LEU A 548 -3.42 -42.47 5.84
CA LEU A 548 -3.09 -42.97 7.18
C LEU A 548 -2.36 -44.31 7.13
N TYR A 549 -2.85 -45.27 6.33
CA TYR A 549 -2.17 -46.55 6.15
C TYR A 549 -0.82 -46.39 5.46
N ARG A 550 -0.74 -45.56 4.41
CA ARG A 550 0.50 -45.30 3.67
C ARG A 550 1.59 -44.72 4.58
N LEU A 551 1.26 -43.71 5.38
CA LEU A 551 2.21 -43.06 6.29
C LEU A 551 2.66 -43.96 7.45
N ASN A 552 1.96 -45.06 7.69
CA ASN A 552 2.31 -46.10 8.65
C ASN A 552 2.99 -47.33 8.00
N GLY A 553 3.36 -47.26 6.72
CA GLY A 553 4.01 -48.37 6.00
C GLY A 553 3.09 -49.54 5.62
N ARG A 554 1.78 -49.40 5.85
CA ARG A 554 0.75 -50.41 5.54
C ARG A 554 0.25 -50.24 4.11
N PHE A 555 1.15 -50.49 3.16
CA PHE A 555 0.95 -50.14 1.76
C PHE A 555 -0.16 -50.94 1.06
N ALA A 556 -0.32 -52.21 1.41
CA ALA A 556 -1.40 -53.04 0.87
C ALA A 556 -2.78 -52.47 1.25
N GLU A 557 -2.97 -52.14 2.53
CA GLU A 557 -4.22 -51.52 2.99
C GLU A 557 -4.44 -50.13 2.40
N ALA A 558 -3.36 -49.35 2.24
CA ALA A 558 -3.44 -48.04 1.59
C ALA A 558 -3.99 -48.16 0.16
N ILE A 559 -3.47 -49.10 -0.64
CA ILE A 559 -3.95 -49.40 -2.00
C ILE A 559 -5.43 -49.76 -1.99
N GLU A 560 -5.86 -50.63 -1.08
CA GLU A 560 -7.26 -51.02 -0.98
C GLU A 560 -8.17 -49.82 -0.69
N LYS A 561 -7.76 -48.94 0.24
CA LYS A 561 -8.53 -47.74 0.57
C LYS A 561 -8.56 -46.73 -0.56
N TYR A 562 -7.46 -46.49 -1.27
CA TYR A 562 -7.47 -45.62 -2.45
C TYR A 562 -8.32 -46.19 -3.59
N ARG A 563 -8.28 -47.50 -3.85
CA ARG A 563 -9.16 -48.14 -4.84
C ARG A 563 -10.63 -48.02 -4.43
N ALA A 564 -10.95 -48.20 -3.14
CA ALA A 564 -12.30 -48.03 -2.64
C ALA A 564 -12.77 -46.57 -2.80
N ALA A 565 -11.91 -45.59 -2.55
CA ALA A 565 -12.19 -44.18 -2.81
C ALA A 565 -12.34 -43.88 -4.31
N GLN A 566 -11.54 -44.51 -5.18
CA GLN A 566 -11.65 -44.32 -6.63
C GLN A 566 -12.98 -44.81 -7.17
N LYS A 567 -13.50 -45.93 -6.65
CA LYS A 567 -14.79 -46.49 -7.05
C LYS A 567 -15.98 -45.56 -6.78
N THR A 568 -15.84 -44.60 -5.86
CA THR A 568 -16.88 -43.61 -5.57
C THR A 568 -16.78 -42.36 -6.43
N VAL A 569 -15.73 -42.21 -7.25
CA VAL A 569 -15.61 -41.12 -8.22
C VAL A 569 -16.32 -41.50 -9.51
N THR A 570 -17.25 -40.66 -9.95
CA THR A 570 -17.90 -40.81 -11.25
C THR A 570 -16.96 -40.34 -12.37
N ASP A 571 -16.43 -41.27 -13.15
CA ASP A 571 -15.70 -40.97 -14.38
C ASP A 571 -16.43 -41.54 -15.59
N ALA A 572 -16.99 -40.67 -16.43
CA ALA A 572 -17.70 -41.04 -17.64
C ALA A 572 -16.80 -41.74 -18.69
N THR A 573 -15.49 -41.68 -18.53
CA THR A 573 -14.50 -42.26 -19.45
C THR A 573 -14.02 -43.64 -19.03
N GLY A 574 -14.48 -44.15 -17.89
CA GLY A 574 -14.11 -45.46 -17.36
C GLY A 574 -12.60 -45.59 -17.10
N GLY A 575 -11.95 -44.50 -16.70
CA GLY A 575 -10.53 -44.42 -16.36
C GLY A 575 -9.61 -44.07 -17.54
N ARG A 576 -10.11 -44.04 -18.78
CA ARG A 576 -9.27 -43.87 -19.98
C ARG A 576 -8.54 -42.53 -20.04
N LYS A 577 -9.09 -41.48 -19.45
CA LYS A 577 -8.49 -40.13 -19.46
C LYS A 577 -7.64 -39.83 -18.23
N LEU A 578 -7.63 -40.70 -17.21
CA LEU A 578 -6.96 -40.42 -15.94
C LEU A 578 -5.45 -40.10 -16.12
N PRO A 579 -4.66 -40.83 -16.92
CA PRO A 579 -3.24 -40.49 -17.10
C PRO A 579 -3.01 -39.11 -17.71
N ALA A 580 -3.85 -38.70 -18.67
CA ALA A 580 -3.75 -37.38 -19.29
C ALA A 580 -4.20 -36.27 -18.33
N GLN A 581 -5.20 -36.56 -17.49
CA GLN A 581 -5.64 -35.64 -16.43
C GLN A 581 -4.57 -35.46 -15.35
N ASP A 582 -3.90 -36.54 -14.95
CA ASP A 582 -2.79 -36.51 -14.00
C ASP A 582 -1.66 -35.61 -14.49
N GLU A 583 -1.27 -35.75 -15.76
CA GLU A 583 -0.25 -34.90 -16.36
C GLU A 583 -0.69 -33.43 -16.41
N ALA A 584 -1.96 -33.16 -16.76
CA ALA A 584 -2.49 -31.80 -16.76
C ALA A 584 -2.49 -31.16 -15.36
N PHE A 585 -2.85 -31.93 -14.32
CA PHE A 585 -2.74 -31.47 -12.93
C PHE A 585 -1.28 -31.25 -12.53
N ALA A 586 -0.38 -32.17 -12.87
CA ALA A 586 1.04 -32.04 -12.56
C ALA A 586 1.64 -30.75 -13.15
N LEU A 587 1.34 -30.45 -14.42
CA LEU A 587 1.78 -29.22 -15.09
C LEU A 587 1.20 -27.97 -14.41
N SER A 588 -0.11 -27.96 -14.16
CA SER A 588 -0.77 -26.81 -13.53
C SER A 588 -0.27 -26.54 -12.11
N VAL A 589 -0.05 -27.58 -11.30
CA VAL A 589 0.51 -27.44 -9.95
C VAL A 589 1.96 -26.97 -10.01
N SER A 590 2.76 -27.52 -10.92
CA SER A 590 4.17 -27.13 -11.08
C SER A 590 4.32 -25.66 -11.50
N GLU A 591 3.48 -25.20 -12.43
CA GLU A 591 3.43 -23.81 -12.87
C GLU A 591 3.04 -22.87 -11.73
N ALA A 592 1.96 -23.20 -10.99
CA ALA A 592 1.53 -22.42 -9.84
C ALA A 592 2.63 -22.35 -8.74
N LEU A 593 3.31 -23.46 -8.46
CA LEU A 593 4.43 -23.49 -7.50
C LEU A 593 5.62 -22.66 -7.98
N ALA A 594 5.95 -22.69 -9.26
CA ALA A 594 7.03 -21.88 -9.85
C ALA A 594 6.72 -20.37 -9.79
N ASN A 595 5.44 -20.01 -9.92
CA ASN A 595 4.97 -18.62 -9.83
C ASN A 595 4.74 -18.14 -8.38
N GLY A 596 4.84 -19.04 -7.38
CA GLY A 596 4.55 -18.72 -5.98
C GLY A 596 3.06 -18.62 -5.66
N GLU A 597 2.19 -19.11 -6.53
CA GLU A 597 0.72 -19.10 -6.41
C GLU A 597 0.24 -20.24 -5.50
N ARG A 598 0.58 -20.15 -4.20
CA ARG A 598 0.37 -21.23 -3.21
C ARG A 598 -1.09 -21.67 -3.07
N GLU A 599 -2.03 -20.74 -3.19
CA GLU A 599 -3.47 -21.02 -3.09
C GLU A 599 -3.99 -21.81 -4.30
N GLU A 600 -3.58 -21.44 -5.51
CA GLU A 600 -3.96 -22.17 -6.73
C GLU A 600 -3.32 -23.56 -6.73
N ALA A 601 -2.04 -23.66 -6.35
CA ALA A 601 -1.37 -24.95 -6.20
C ALA A 601 -2.10 -25.87 -5.20
N GLN A 602 -2.52 -25.34 -4.04
CA GLN A 602 -3.31 -26.09 -3.05
C GLN A 602 -4.63 -26.57 -3.65
N LYS A 603 -5.38 -25.66 -4.28
CA LYS A 603 -6.70 -25.97 -4.84
C LYS A 603 -6.59 -27.06 -5.92
N ARG A 604 -5.58 -26.99 -6.79
CA ARG A 604 -5.32 -28.00 -7.82
C ARG A 604 -4.94 -29.35 -7.22
N LEU A 605 -4.13 -29.37 -6.17
CA LEU A 605 -3.81 -30.60 -5.44
C LEU A 605 -5.06 -31.21 -4.77
N GLU A 606 -5.93 -30.39 -4.18
CA GLU A 606 -7.19 -30.85 -3.58
C GLU A 606 -8.15 -31.42 -4.65
N GLU A 607 -8.30 -30.73 -5.78
CA GLU A 607 -9.07 -31.21 -6.94
C GLU A 607 -8.52 -32.55 -7.47
N TRP A 608 -7.19 -32.67 -7.57
CA TRP A 608 -6.53 -33.88 -8.05
C TRP A 608 -6.75 -35.06 -7.10
N GLU A 609 -6.57 -34.89 -5.79
CA GLU A 609 -6.74 -36.01 -4.86
C GLU A 609 -8.19 -36.47 -4.70
N ILE A 610 -9.15 -35.57 -4.88
CA ILE A 610 -10.58 -35.91 -4.86
C ILE A 610 -10.98 -36.66 -6.13
N SER A 611 -10.49 -36.23 -7.30
CA SER A 611 -10.86 -36.79 -8.61
C SER A 611 -10.12 -38.08 -8.96
N HIS A 612 -8.84 -38.20 -8.57
CA HIS A 612 -8.04 -39.38 -8.83
C HIS A 612 -7.18 -39.78 -7.62
N PRO A 613 -7.79 -40.31 -6.52
CA PRO A 613 -7.06 -40.80 -5.35
C PRO A 613 -5.89 -41.74 -5.65
N MET A 614 -6.02 -42.54 -6.72
CA MET A 614 -5.02 -43.49 -7.16
C MET A 614 -3.74 -42.85 -7.69
N ALA A 615 -3.76 -41.57 -8.10
CA ALA A 615 -2.58 -40.84 -8.54
C ALA A 615 -1.45 -40.84 -7.50
N LYS A 616 -1.81 -40.90 -6.19
CA LYS A 616 -0.84 -40.98 -5.09
C LYS A 616 0.09 -42.20 -5.17
N LEU A 617 -0.27 -43.22 -5.95
CA LEU A 617 0.50 -44.45 -6.05
C LEU A 617 1.62 -44.41 -7.06
N ASN A 618 1.52 -43.65 -8.16
CA ASN A 618 2.46 -43.79 -9.27
C ASN A 618 2.72 -42.51 -10.06
N THR A 619 2.23 -41.36 -9.62
CA THR A 619 2.45 -40.05 -10.27
C THR A 619 3.35 -39.15 -9.42
N SER A 620 3.60 -37.94 -9.91
CA SER A 620 4.31 -36.88 -9.19
C SER A 620 3.48 -36.22 -8.07
N PHE A 621 2.23 -36.63 -7.84
CA PHE A 621 1.31 -35.99 -6.88
C PHE A 621 1.96 -35.78 -5.49
N LEU A 622 2.57 -36.84 -4.92
CA LEU A 622 3.14 -36.76 -3.57
C LEU A 622 4.35 -35.83 -3.50
N VAL A 623 5.16 -35.81 -4.57
CA VAL A 623 6.31 -34.90 -4.68
C VAL A 623 5.82 -33.45 -4.77
N LEU A 624 4.85 -33.16 -5.64
CA LEU A 624 4.30 -31.81 -5.81
C LEU A 624 3.57 -31.32 -4.55
N ARG A 625 2.84 -32.19 -3.85
CA ARG A 625 2.25 -31.87 -2.55
C ARG A 625 3.31 -31.56 -1.51
N ALA A 626 4.42 -32.30 -1.48
CA ALA A 626 5.53 -32.01 -0.57
C ALA A 626 6.20 -30.67 -0.89
N GLN A 627 6.36 -30.32 -2.17
CA GLN A 627 6.85 -28.99 -2.59
C GLN A 627 5.92 -27.87 -2.09
N TRP A 628 4.61 -28.02 -2.25
CA TRP A 628 3.64 -27.08 -1.71
C TRP A 628 3.76 -26.96 -0.17
N LEU A 629 3.82 -28.10 0.54
CA LEU A 629 3.99 -28.13 2.00
C LEU A 629 5.26 -27.41 2.44
N ILE A 630 6.36 -27.57 1.69
CA ILE A 630 7.62 -26.85 1.89
C ILE A 630 7.42 -25.32 1.73
N GLN A 631 6.73 -24.86 0.69
CA GLN A 631 6.48 -23.43 0.48
C GLN A 631 5.66 -22.79 1.61
N VAL A 632 4.76 -23.55 2.24
CA VAL A 632 3.97 -23.08 3.40
C VAL A 632 4.59 -23.44 4.77
N GLY A 633 5.84 -23.94 4.79
CA GLY A 633 6.58 -24.21 6.03
C GLY A 633 6.11 -25.42 6.85
N ARG A 634 5.39 -26.37 6.24
CA ARG A 634 4.90 -27.62 6.87
C ARG A 634 5.89 -28.77 6.69
N TRP A 635 7.10 -28.58 7.20
CA TRP A 635 8.26 -29.43 6.93
C TRP A 635 8.09 -30.89 7.35
N ARG A 636 7.47 -31.17 8.51
CA ARG A 636 7.26 -32.55 9.01
C ARG A 636 6.32 -33.35 8.11
N GLU A 637 5.29 -32.69 7.59
CA GLU A 637 4.31 -33.31 6.71
C GLU A 637 4.93 -33.58 5.34
N ALA A 638 5.68 -32.60 4.80
CA ALA A 638 6.44 -32.78 3.57
C ALA A 638 7.40 -33.98 3.67
N LEU A 639 8.14 -34.10 4.77
CA LEU A 639 9.03 -35.23 5.02
C LEU A 639 8.27 -36.56 5.05
N GLY A 640 7.11 -36.62 5.73
CA GLY A 640 6.27 -37.82 5.75
C GLY A 640 5.75 -38.25 4.38
N GLU A 641 5.35 -37.29 3.55
CA GLU A 641 4.93 -37.57 2.17
C GLU A 641 6.07 -38.18 1.35
N LEU A 642 7.27 -37.60 1.46
CA LEU A 642 8.44 -38.03 0.69
C LEU A 642 9.01 -39.37 1.18
N ASP A 643 9.08 -39.59 2.49
CA ASP A 643 9.52 -40.86 3.08
C ASP A 643 8.60 -42.01 2.66
N SER A 644 7.29 -41.79 2.74
CA SER A 644 6.33 -42.82 2.34
C SER A 644 6.27 -43.01 0.83
N PHE A 645 6.47 -41.97 0.02
CA PHE A 645 6.62 -42.10 -1.44
C PHE A 645 7.81 -43.00 -1.81
N ARG A 646 8.97 -42.81 -1.18
CA ARG A 646 10.15 -43.65 -1.39
C ARG A 646 9.91 -45.11 -1.02
N GLY A 647 9.27 -45.35 0.13
CA GLY A 647 8.96 -46.71 0.58
C GLY A 647 7.94 -47.41 -0.31
N PHE A 648 6.99 -46.65 -0.85
CA PHE A 648 5.93 -47.16 -1.70
C PHE A 648 6.38 -47.37 -3.15
N ASN A 649 7.26 -46.50 -3.68
CA ASN A 649 7.72 -46.52 -5.08
C ASN A 649 9.25 -46.40 -5.21
N PRO A 650 10.01 -47.44 -4.81
CA PRO A 650 11.48 -47.40 -4.82
C PRO A 650 12.12 -47.36 -6.21
N GLU A 651 11.34 -47.48 -7.29
CA GLU A 651 11.82 -47.39 -8.68
C GLU A 651 11.16 -46.23 -9.46
N SER A 652 10.50 -45.29 -8.77
CA SER A 652 9.81 -44.19 -9.45
C SER A 652 10.80 -43.28 -10.19
N PRO A 653 10.46 -42.78 -11.39
CA PRO A 653 11.25 -41.76 -12.07
C PRO A 653 11.37 -40.45 -11.28
N TYR A 654 10.48 -40.19 -10.31
CA TYR A 654 10.48 -38.97 -9.49
C TYR A 654 11.30 -39.09 -8.19
N LEU A 655 12.08 -40.17 -8.00
CA LEU A 655 12.84 -40.37 -6.77
C LEU A 655 13.92 -39.31 -6.53
N VAL A 656 14.57 -38.83 -7.58
CA VAL A 656 15.61 -37.80 -7.45
C VAL A 656 14.99 -36.48 -6.96
N ASP A 657 13.85 -36.07 -7.52
CA ASP A 657 13.06 -34.93 -7.04
C ASP A 657 12.61 -35.15 -5.59
N ALA A 658 12.07 -36.34 -5.28
CA ALA A 658 11.63 -36.67 -3.93
C ALA A 658 12.77 -36.55 -2.91
N ASP A 659 13.96 -37.06 -3.24
CA ASP A 659 15.15 -36.99 -2.39
C ASP A 659 15.67 -35.57 -2.23
N PHE A 660 15.63 -34.76 -3.29
CA PHE A 660 16.01 -33.35 -3.22
C PHE A 660 15.14 -32.57 -2.22
N TYR A 661 13.82 -32.69 -2.33
CA TYR A 661 12.89 -31.99 -1.43
C TYR A 661 12.89 -32.59 -0.02
N ARG A 662 13.22 -33.89 0.12
CA ARG A 662 13.36 -34.56 1.41
C ARG A 662 14.54 -33.99 2.18
N ALA A 663 15.68 -33.82 1.51
CA ALA A 663 16.85 -33.16 2.07
C ALA A 663 16.53 -31.71 2.50
N ARG A 664 15.75 -30.97 1.71
CA ARG A 664 15.28 -29.62 2.08
C ARG A 664 14.43 -29.63 3.36
N ALA A 665 13.48 -30.54 3.47
CA ALA A 665 12.68 -30.67 4.69
C ALA A 665 13.53 -31.05 5.92
N LEU A 666 14.49 -31.97 5.76
CA LEU A 666 15.42 -32.36 6.82
C LEU A 666 16.30 -31.20 7.29
N TRP A 667 16.79 -30.38 6.34
CA TRP A 667 17.60 -29.21 6.63
C TRP A 667 16.86 -28.22 7.54
N GLU A 668 15.62 -27.88 7.18
CA GLU A 668 14.76 -26.96 7.97
C GLU A 668 14.34 -27.54 9.32
N LEU A 669 14.26 -28.86 9.43
CA LEU A 669 14.03 -29.57 10.69
C LEU A 669 15.30 -29.70 11.56
N GLY A 670 16.44 -29.17 11.10
CA GLY A 670 17.71 -29.19 11.84
C GLY A 670 18.59 -30.41 11.58
N ASN A 671 18.14 -31.39 10.79
CA ASN A 671 18.92 -32.57 10.39
C ASN A 671 19.84 -32.26 9.19
N LYS A 672 20.68 -31.23 9.34
CA LYS A 672 21.52 -30.68 8.26
C LYS A 672 22.52 -31.70 7.69
N ASP A 673 23.07 -32.58 8.52
CA ASP A 673 24.05 -33.57 8.08
C ASP A 673 23.44 -34.58 7.10
N GLN A 674 22.27 -35.10 7.44
CA GLN A 674 21.55 -36.03 6.59
C GLN A 674 21.08 -35.36 5.29
N ALA A 675 20.63 -34.10 5.36
CA ALA A 675 20.26 -33.33 4.19
C ALA A 675 21.45 -33.19 3.21
N ARG A 676 22.63 -32.81 3.72
CA ARG A 676 23.85 -32.68 2.91
C ARG A 676 24.30 -34.00 2.29
N GLN A 677 24.18 -35.11 3.02
CA GLN A 677 24.49 -36.44 2.48
C GLN A 677 23.62 -36.77 1.26
N ILE A 678 22.31 -36.53 1.35
CA ILE A 678 21.38 -36.79 0.24
C ILE A 678 21.69 -35.89 -0.96
N TRP A 679 21.91 -34.59 -0.75
CA TRP A 679 22.26 -33.68 -1.85
C TRP A 679 23.60 -34.04 -2.51
N ALA A 680 24.61 -34.42 -1.73
CA ALA A 680 25.88 -34.89 -2.26
C ALA A 680 25.73 -36.19 -3.07
N GLU A 681 24.85 -37.10 -2.62
CA GLU A 681 24.53 -38.33 -3.34
C GLU A 681 23.84 -38.04 -4.68
N ILE A 682 22.87 -37.13 -4.70
CA ILE A 682 22.19 -36.69 -5.93
C ILE A 682 23.21 -36.12 -6.93
N ALA A 683 24.06 -35.18 -6.49
CA ALA A 683 25.06 -34.56 -7.34
C ALA A 683 26.06 -35.58 -7.92
N ARG A 684 26.43 -36.58 -7.12
CA ARG A 684 27.40 -37.62 -7.51
C ARG A 684 26.80 -38.69 -8.43
N GLN A 685 25.62 -39.22 -8.11
CA GLN A 685 25.02 -40.34 -8.83
C GLN A 685 24.23 -39.90 -10.06
N TYR A 686 23.70 -38.69 -10.05
CA TYR A 686 22.84 -38.16 -11.13
C TYR A 686 23.37 -36.82 -11.67
N PRO A 687 24.64 -36.72 -12.14
CA PRO A 687 25.25 -35.45 -12.52
C PRO A 687 24.58 -34.74 -13.71
N LYS A 688 23.73 -35.44 -14.46
CA LYS A 688 22.96 -34.88 -15.59
C LYS A 688 21.54 -34.46 -15.21
N HIS A 689 21.10 -34.73 -13.97
CA HIS A 689 19.77 -34.35 -13.52
C HIS A 689 19.67 -32.82 -13.34
N PRO A 690 18.53 -32.18 -13.65
CA PRO A 690 18.37 -30.72 -13.49
C PRO A 690 18.69 -30.19 -12.07
N LEU A 691 18.48 -31.02 -11.04
CA LEU A 691 18.73 -30.67 -9.63
C LEU A 691 20.17 -30.94 -9.15
N ALA A 692 21.05 -31.52 -9.98
CA ALA A 692 22.39 -31.94 -9.55
C ALA A 692 23.27 -30.75 -9.14
N SER A 693 23.28 -29.68 -9.96
CA SER A 693 24.07 -28.47 -9.68
C SER A 693 23.62 -27.78 -8.39
N GLN A 694 22.30 -27.64 -8.20
CA GLN A 694 21.74 -27.04 -6.99
C GLN A 694 22.02 -27.89 -5.75
N SER A 695 21.99 -29.22 -5.89
CA SER A 695 22.33 -30.15 -4.80
C SER A 695 23.79 -30.02 -4.38
N ASP A 696 24.73 -29.91 -5.33
CA ASP A 696 26.16 -29.72 -5.03
C ASP A 696 26.42 -28.41 -4.27
N GLU A 697 25.74 -27.33 -4.63
CA GLU A 697 25.81 -26.05 -3.90
C GLU A 697 25.28 -26.18 -2.47
N LEU A 698 24.08 -26.73 -2.30
CA LEU A 698 23.45 -26.90 -0.99
C LEU A 698 24.23 -27.86 -0.08
N ALA A 699 24.86 -28.90 -0.64
CA ALA A 699 25.68 -29.85 0.11
C ALA A 699 26.93 -29.20 0.75
N ARG A 700 27.41 -28.09 0.19
CA ARG A 700 28.60 -27.36 0.66
C ARG A 700 28.28 -26.23 1.64
N GLN A 701 27.01 -25.91 1.86
CA GLN A 701 26.63 -24.86 2.80
C GLN A 701 27.04 -25.25 4.24
N PRO A 702 27.60 -24.30 5.01
CA PRO A 702 28.12 -24.54 6.35
C PRO A 702 27.02 -24.84 7.40
#